data_AF-A0A1J4K5P4-F1
#
_entry.id   AF-A0A1J4K5P4-F1
#
_cell.length_a   1.000
_cell.length_b   1.000
_cell.length_c   1.000
_cell.angle_alpha   90.00
_cell.angle_beta   90.00
_cell.angle_gamma   90.00
#
_symmetry.space_group_name_H-M   'P 1'
#
loop_
_entity.id
_entity.type
_entity.pdbx_description
1 polymer ?
#
loop_
_entity_poly.entity_id
_entity_poly.type
_entity_poly.pdbx_seq_one_letter_code
_entity_poly.pdbx_strand_id
1 'polypeptide(L)'
;MMETKEKNSKKDYLENLRNVQINLKRESAFETFYWRETREFNREISNIYIKVVYQAKLLSNVCMNTFTNSVLQQSPVYISSLFNIIPSSILPPNIPHNDLILIQKSIMSLYSDIPGLCKKCDSLIRKDPSNAKILAFSTIPSFFGNLWCSESADKYLQFMKEIIINYPQHSNIFSQVMYTIPLFFDFLQELSEDLDLNSEHFADTFYENWKKNAKYCPKPIIEMLSYSSNPGNLLFKSLLERMIHSPSSYRIMPYVIGKDKIDPKFYRKTLKDMSNKLWECLEIVKNEATLLPTSNNMKLFLPDYENCFMFTSIDLDLILSLAKLKIANPLPKDQFIPYLFIHPEQVPKSPVVTFPATMEGRLREMLILLNNVPECYQIIQINELLQNEIDFMPNSTIFKKKMVELSPLIKDIKMEKCIKILQENFDQRENDRKKLATEISIMNKTNRKLHMISNKIDICLNVIKKATIFILMEEWAKAENPLLNIDDSLYINESEFGHFLTQLIEKWENWCKINHYSLDPAYDEVFNYLMRAHPFEKFIQSRPDEAKADEVLYNNVKTVKEKSMEIFLAKVLDYFKENPEEKLISATKLLRSVFMIESPLYKAEKFIQTNAQINYLIQLAGEKEIGADQYTPVQFLILALENPPHLKSTIRYIKFFTSSLSSIISKKGISIPLLAKFESIVFMVKAFERYISEHV
;
A
#
# COMPACT_ATOMS: atom_id res chain seq x y z
N MET A 1 48.41 43.41 39.43
CA MET A 1 47.98 43.32 38.01
C MET A 1 48.41 42.04 37.32
N MET A 2 49.63 41.51 37.52
CA MET A 2 50.04 40.21 36.95
C MET A 2 49.25 39.02 37.54
N GLU A 3 49.08 38.93 38.86
CA GLU A 3 48.29 37.86 39.50
C GLU A 3 46.80 37.87 39.11
N THR A 4 46.24 39.04 38.80
CA THR A 4 44.84 39.19 38.39
C THR A 4 44.62 38.75 36.93
N LYS A 5 45.59 38.99 36.04
CA LYS A 5 45.57 38.46 34.67
C LYS A 5 45.74 36.94 34.63
N GLU A 6 46.58 36.39 35.50
CA GLU A 6 46.86 34.95 35.57
C GLU A 6 45.71 34.15 36.21
N LYS A 7 45.01 34.73 37.19
CA LYS A 7 43.75 34.16 37.71
C LYS A 7 42.60 34.19 36.69
N ASN A 8 42.50 35.26 35.89
CA ASN A 8 41.48 35.36 34.84
C ASN A 8 41.74 34.34 33.71
N SER A 9 42.98 34.17 33.25
CA SER A 9 43.29 33.19 32.18
C SER A 9 43.07 31.74 32.63
N LYS A 10 43.34 31.41 33.90
CA LYS A 10 43.06 30.07 34.47
C LYS A 10 41.57 29.76 34.57
N LYS A 11 40.75 30.76 34.89
CA LYS A 11 39.29 30.63 34.90
C LYS A 11 38.75 30.34 33.50
N ASP A 12 39.29 31.01 32.48
CA ASP A 12 38.93 30.79 31.08
C ASP A 12 39.26 29.36 30.60
N TYR A 13 40.37 28.76 31.02
CA TYR A 13 40.71 27.38 30.61
C TYR A 13 39.78 26.31 31.19
N LEU A 14 39.39 26.43 32.47
CA LEU A 14 38.47 25.48 33.10
C LEU A 14 37.06 25.60 32.51
N GLU A 15 36.61 26.82 32.23
CA GLU A 15 35.34 27.08 31.55
C GLU A 15 35.34 26.53 30.11
N ASN A 16 36.44 26.71 29.38
CA ASN A 16 36.61 26.13 28.05
C ASN A 16 36.65 24.60 28.09
N LEU A 17 37.34 23.98 29.06
CA LEU A 17 37.36 22.52 29.21
C LEU A 17 35.96 21.98 29.56
N ARG A 18 35.17 22.69 30.37
CA ARG A 18 33.76 22.35 30.65
C ARG A 18 32.92 22.38 29.38
N ASN A 19 33.04 23.44 28.58
CA ASN A 19 32.31 23.55 27.32
C ASN A 19 32.66 22.41 26.35
N VAL A 20 33.96 22.09 26.23
CA VAL A 20 34.43 20.93 25.46
C VAL A 20 33.86 19.62 26.02
N GLN A 21 33.91 19.41 27.34
CA GLN A 21 33.34 18.22 27.99
C GLN A 21 31.84 18.07 27.69
N ILE A 22 31.06 19.16 27.78
CA ILE A 22 29.62 19.15 27.46
C ILE A 22 29.41 18.73 26.01
N ASN A 23 30.19 19.27 25.07
CA ASN A 23 30.11 18.92 23.65
C ASN A 23 30.47 17.46 23.39
N LEU A 24 31.54 16.93 24.02
CA LEU A 24 31.94 15.53 23.91
C LEU A 24 30.91 14.58 24.50
N LYS A 25 30.28 14.95 25.63
CA LYS A 25 29.16 14.18 26.20
C LYS A 25 27.94 14.18 25.30
N ARG A 26 27.60 15.32 24.68
CA ARG A 26 26.52 15.41 23.69
C ARG A 26 26.81 14.55 22.46
N GLU A 27 28.04 14.57 21.94
CA GLU A 27 28.49 13.69 20.85
C GLU A 27 28.33 12.22 21.23
N SER A 28 28.82 11.81 22.41
CA SER A 28 28.71 10.42 22.88
C SER A 28 27.27 9.97 23.09
N ALA A 29 26.41 10.85 23.63
CA ALA A 29 24.98 10.58 23.77
C ALA A 29 24.29 10.44 22.41
N PHE A 30 24.63 11.31 21.45
CA PHE A 30 24.15 11.23 20.08
C PHE A 30 24.59 9.94 19.38
N GLU A 31 25.85 9.55 19.48
CA GLU A 31 26.36 8.27 18.92
C GLU A 31 25.63 7.08 19.54
N THR A 32 25.43 7.08 20.86
CA THR A 32 24.71 6.01 21.57
C THR A 32 23.25 5.92 21.09
N PHE A 33 22.57 7.08 20.97
CA PHE A 33 21.23 7.16 20.42
C PHE A 33 21.21 6.65 18.97
N TYR A 34 22.12 7.11 18.12
CA TYR A 34 22.24 6.68 16.73
C TYR A 34 22.38 5.16 16.61
N TRP A 35 23.25 4.53 17.40
CA TRP A 35 23.44 3.08 17.33
C TRP A 35 22.20 2.30 17.79
N ARG A 36 21.53 2.79 18.84
CA ARG A 36 20.28 2.19 19.31
C ARG A 36 19.18 2.32 18.25
N GLU A 37 18.95 3.52 17.75
CA GLU A 37 17.92 3.79 16.73
C GLU A 37 18.21 3.03 15.43
N THR A 38 19.46 3.02 14.96
CA THR A 38 19.85 2.28 13.75
C THR A 38 19.56 0.79 13.88
N ARG A 39 19.79 0.20 15.05
CA ARG A 39 19.47 -1.21 15.31
C ARG A 39 17.96 -1.47 15.24
N GLU A 40 17.15 -0.62 15.89
CA GLU A 40 15.69 -0.76 15.86
C GLU A 40 15.14 -0.51 14.45
N PHE A 41 15.56 0.56 13.77
CA PHE A 41 15.14 0.85 12.40
C PHE A 41 15.55 -0.26 11.42
N ASN A 42 16.75 -0.83 11.54
CA ASN A 42 17.15 -1.96 10.69
C ASN A 42 16.21 -3.16 10.89
N ARG A 43 15.82 -3.45 12.14
CA ARG A 43 14.86 -4.52 12.43
C ARG A 43 13.48 -4.22 11.87
N GLU A 44 12.98 -3.00 12.06
CA GLU A 44 11.68 -2.56 11.51
C GLU A 44 11.68 -2.63 9.99
N ILE A 45 12.69 -2.04 9.33
CA ILE A 45 12.87 -2.03 7.88
C ILE A 45 12.94 -3.47 7.35
N SER A 46 13.67 -4.37 8.01
CA SER A 46 13.73 -5.79 7.64
C SER A 46 12.35 -6.44 7.69
N ASN A 47 11.61 -6.24 8.79
CA ASN A 47 10.30 -6.85 8.99
C ASN A 47 9.28 -6.34 7.97
N ILE A 48 9.21 -5.01 7.75
CA ILE A 48 8.27 -4.44 6.78
C ILE A 48 8.66 -4.80 5.34
N TYR A 49 9.95 -4.91 5.03
CA TYR A 49 10.43 -5.40 3.73
C TYR A 49 9.96 -6.84 3.47
N ILE A 50 10.18 -7.75 4.42
CA ILE A 50 9.71 -9.14 4.31
C ILE A 50 8.19 -9.18 4.11
N LYS A 51 7.45 -8.34 4.86
CA LYS A 51 6.00 -8.20 4.69
C LYS A 51 5.61 -7.73 3.29
N VAL A 52 6.29 -6.73 2.73
CA VAL A 52 6.05 -6.23 1.36
C VAL A 52 6.27 -7.33 0.33
N VAL A 53 7.37 -8.07 0.42
CA VAL A 53 7.67 -9.18 -0.52
C VAL A 53 6.63 -10.29 -0.38
N TYR A 54 6.22 -10.64 0.84
CA TYR A 54 5.15 -11.60 1.10
C TYR A 54 3.82 -11.15 0.48
N GLN A 55 3.41 -9.91 0.73
CA GLN A 55 2.17 -9.36 0.19
C GLN A 55 2.18 -9.32 -1.33
N ALA A 56 3.30 -8.91 -1.96
CA ALA A 56 3.45 -8.93 -3.42
C ALA A 56 3.34 -10.36 -3.98
N LYS A 57 3.95 -11.34 -3.29
CA LYS A 57 3.86 -12.75 -3.68
C LYS A 57 2.44 -13.30 -3.56
N LEU A 58 1.78 -12.98 -2.46
CA LEU A 58 0.38 -13.34 -2.24
C LEU A 58 -0.50 -12.69 -3.31
N LEU A 59 -0.32 -11.40 -3.60
CA LEU A 59 -1.10 -10.66 -4.61
C LEU A 59 -0.98 -11.36 -5.96
N SER A 60 0.22 -11.74 -6.34
CA SER A 60 0.46 -12.41 -7.61
C SER A 60 -0.26 -13.77 -7.70
N ASN A 61 -0.31 -14.52 -6.59
CA ASN A 61 -1.04 -15.80 -6.52
C ASN A 61 -2.56 -15.62 -6.50
N VAL A 62 -3.09 -14.61 -5.79
CA VAL A 62 -4.53 -14.32 -5.83
C VAL A 62 -4.91 -13.87 -7.25
N CYS A 63 -4.17 -12.93 -7.86
CA CYS A 63 -4.35 -12.48 -9.24
C CYS A 63 -4.34 -13.66 -10.23
N MET A 64 -3.39 -14.59 -10.12
CA MET A 64 -3.36 -15.80 -10.95
C MET A 64 -4.68 -16.56 -10.87
N ASN A 65 -5.18 -16.77 -9.66
CA ASN A 65 -6.39 -17.57 -9.45
C ASN A 65 -7.64 -16.84 -9.94
N THR A 66 -7.78 -15.56 -9.61
CA THR A 66 -8.91 -14.73 -10.01
C THR A 66 -8.96 -14.51 -11.52
N PHE A 67 -7.88 -13.98 -12.12
CA PHE A 67 -7.89 -13.56 -13.53
C PHE A 67 -7.91 -14.71 -14.52
N THR A 68 -7.42 -15.87 -14.10
CA THR A 68 -7.41 -17.05 -14.96
C THR A 68 -8.59 -17.99 -14.68
N ASN A 69 -9.49 -17.58 -13.78
CA ASN A 69 -10.62 -18.35 -13.25
C ASN A 69 -10.21 -19.77 -12.80
N SER A 70 -9.01 -19.92 -12.26
CA SER A 70 -8.52 -21.20 -11.73
C SER A 70 -8.96 -21.46 -10.30
N VAL A 71 -9.68 -20.51 -9.67
CA VAL A 71 -10.26 -20.67 -8.33
C VAL A 71 -10.97 -22.02 -8.18
N LEU A 72 -11.77 -22.39 -9.19
CA LEU A 72 -12.57 -23.62 -9.21
C LEU A 72 -11.77 -24.88 -9.53
N GLN A 73 -10.53 -24.73 -9.98
CA GLN A 73 -9.64 -25.83 -10.35
C GLN A 73 -8.65 -26.19 -9.23
N GLN A 74 -8.45 -25.28 -8.27
CA GLN A 74 -7.57 -25.51 -7.12
C GLN A 74 -8.32 -26.21 -5.98
N SER A 75 -7.57 -26.77 -5.02
CA SER A 75 -8.21 -27.32 -3.83
C SER A 75 -8.85 -26.21 -2.99
N PRO A 76 -10.01 -26.46 -2.36
CA PRO A 76 -10.64 -25.50 -1.45
C PRO A 76 -9.70 -25.04 -0.33
N VAL A 77 -8.89 -25.96 0.21
CA VAL A 77 -7.88 -25.68 1.23
C VAL A 77 -6.85 -24.66 0.73
N TYR A 78 -6.40 -24.76 -0.52
CA TYR A 78 -5.45 -23.82 -1.09
C TYR A 78 -6.09 -22.45 -1.27
N ILE A 79 -7.30 -22.39 -1.82
CA ILE A 79 -8.02 -21.12 -1.97
C ILE A 79 -8.24 -20.44 -0.63
N SER A 80 -8.69 -21.18 0.39
CA SER A 80 -8.85 -20.67 1.76
C SER A 80 -7.56 -20.13 2.34
N SER A 81 -6.43 -20.80 2.10
CA SER A 81 -5.13 -20.34 2.63
C SER A 81 -4.69 -18.97 2.08
N LEU A 82 -5.19 -18.55 0.91
CA LEU A 82 -4.93 -17.21 0.36
C LEU A 82 -5.57 -16.08 1.20
N PHE A 83 -6.58 -16.41 2.01
CA PHE A 83 -7.30 -15.45 2.85
C PHE A 83 -6.70 -15.31 4.25
N ASN A 84 -5.83 -16.24 4.67
CA ASN A 84 -5.21 -16.23 5.99
C ASN A 84 -4.45 -14.92 6.28
N ILE A 85 -4.37 -14.59 7.57
CA ILE A 85 -3.58 -13.46 8.08
C ILE A 85 -2.12 -13.65 7.69
N ILE A 86 -1.49 -12.56 7.21
CA ILE A 86 -0.06 -12.54 6.90
C ILE A 86 0.72 -12.91 8.18
N PRO A 87 1.53 -13.97 8.16
CA PRO A 87 2.22 -14.41 9.36
C PRO A 87 3.25 -13.36 9.81
N SER A 88 3.44 -13.25 11.11
CA SER A 88 4.42 -12.34 11.72
C SER A 88 5.88 -12.74 11.45
N SER A 89 6.11 -13.97 10.99
CA SER A 89 7.40 -14.49 10.56
C SER A 89 7.23 -15.49 9.43
N ILE A 90 8.20 -15.55 8.51
CA ILE A 90 8.21 -16.55 7.45
C ILE A 90 8.93 -17.78 7.98
N LEU A 91 8.22 -18.92 7.96
CA LEU A 91 8.81 -20.19 8.39
C LEU A 91 9.99 -20.55 7.48
N PRO A 92 11.13 -20.98 8.04
CA PRO A 92 12.19 -21.54 7.23
C PRO A 92 11.64 -22.78 6.50
N PRO A 93 12.05 -23.01 5.24
CA PRO A 93 11.67 -24.22 4.54
C PRO A 93 12.08 -25.46 5.34
N ASN A 94 11.12 -26.34 5.62
CA ASN A 94 11.40 -27.68 6.19
C ASN A 94 11.97 -28.59 5.09
N ILE A 95 13.08 -28.16 4.50
CA ILE A 95 13.77 -28.80 3.39
C ILE A 95 15.14 -29.26 3.91
N PRO A 96 15.58 -30.50 3.64
CA PRO A 96 16.92 -30.95 4.01
C PRO A 96 18.00 -29.97 3.55
N HIS A 97 19.03 -29.74 4.37
CA HIS A 97 20.06 -28.73 4.10
C HIS A 97 20.74 -28.89 2.73
N ASN A 98 20.99 -30.13 2.29
CA ASN A 98 21.57 -30.42 0.97
C ASN A 98 20.65 -29.98 -0.18
N ASP A 99 19.35 -30.26 -0.06
CA ASP A 99 18.34 -29.87 -1.05
C ASP A 99 18.21 -28.34 -1.10
N LEU A 100 18.29 -27.67 0.05
CA LEU A 100 18.28 -26.21 0.15
C LEU A 100 19.43 -25.58 -0.64
N ILE A 101 20.66 -26.09 -0.49
CA ILE A 101 21.83 -25.61 -1.23
C ILE A 101 21.66 -25.81 -2.74
N LEU A 102 21.13 -26.96 -3.16
CA LEU A 102 20.89 -27.26 -4.58
C LEU A 102 19.84 -26.32 -5.19
N ILE A 103 18.75 -26.07 -4.46
CA ILE A 103 17.71 -25.12 -4.87
C ILE A 103 18.29 -23.70 -4.99
N GLN A 104 19.04 -23.23 -3.98
CA GLN A 104 19.66 -21.90 -4.01
C GLN A 104 20.60 -21.71 -5.21
N LYS A 105 21.49 -22.68 -5.47
CA LYS A 105 22.39 -22.65 -6.64
C LYS A 105 21.61 -22.58 -7.95
N SER A 106 20.50 -23.32 -8.04
CA SER A 106 19.65 -23.36 -9.23
C SER A 106 18.91 -22.05 -9.44
N ILE A 107 18.39 -21.44 -8.38
CA ILE A 107 17.76 -20.12 -8.43
C ILE A 107 18.76 -19.10 -8.99
N MET A 108 19.98 -19.05 -8.45
CA MET A 108 21.00 -18.10 -8.91
C MET A 108 21.44 -18.35 -10.35
N SER A 109 21.59 -19.62 -10.76
CA SER A 109 21.92 -19.97 -12.14
C SER A 109 20.82 -19.56 -13.13
N LEU A 110 19.54 -19.74 -12.76
CA LEU A 110 18.41 -19.33 -13.60
C LEU A 110 18.26 -17.80 -13.63
N TYR A 111 18.47 -17.14 -12.50
CA TYR A 111 18.39 -15.69 -12.37
C TYR A 111 19.44 -14.94 -13.19
N SER A 112 20.66 -15.50 -13.27
CA SER A 112 21.78 -14.87 -13.97
C SER A 112 21.77 -15.05 -15.49
N ASP A 113 21.02 -16.02 -16.03
CA ASP A 113 20.95 -16.35 -17.46
C ASP A 113 19.51 -16.17 -17.98
N ILE A 114 19.12 -14.92 -18.25
CA ILE A 114 17.78 -14.57 -18.74
C ILE A 114 17.43 -15.29 -20.06
N PRO A 115 18.28 -15.31 -21.10
CA PRO A 115 17.99 -16.04 -22.34
C PRO A 115 17.81 -17.55 -22.11
N GLY A 116 18.67 -18.16 -21.28
CA GLY A 116 18.55 -19.56 -20.91
C GLY A 116 17.27 -19.86 -20.14
N LEU A 117 16.87 -18.98 -19.22
CA LEU A 117 15.59 -19.07 -18.50
C LEU A 117 14.40 -19.02 -19.47
N CYS A 118 14.38 -18.05 -20.40
CA CYS A 118 13.31 -17.92 -21.41
C CYS A 118 13.16 -19.20 -22.25
N LYS A 119 14.29 -19.75 -22.74
CA LYS A 119 14.32 -21.01 -23.50
C LYS A 119 13.75 -22.19 -22.69
N LYS A 120 14.12 -22.29 -21.41
CA LYS A 120 13.61 -23.34 -20.51
C LYS A 120 12.11 -23.16 -20.24
N CYS A 121 11.63 -21.93 -20.07
CA CYS A 121 10.20 -21.65 -19.96
C CYS A 121 9.43 -22.09 -21.21
N ASP A 122 9.88 -21.74 -22.42
CA ASP A 122 9.23 -22.17 -23.67
C ASP A 122 9.17 -23.71 -23.76
N SER A 123 10.28 -24.38 -23.46
CA SER A 123 10.32 -25.85 -23.45
C SER A 123 9.34 -26.46 -22.44
N LEU A 124 9.20 -25.87 -21.25
CA LEU A 124 8.32 -26.39 -20.21
C LEU A 124 6.85 -26.16 -20.56
N ILE A 125 6.51 -24.98 -21.10
CA ILE A 125 5.15 -24.64 -21.54
C ILE A 125 4.72 -25.49 -22.73
N ARG A 126 5.60 -25.76 -23.70
CA ARG A 126 5.29 -26.65 -24.84
C ARG A 126 5.00 -28.08 -24.39
N LYS A 127 5.69 -28.54 -23.33
CA LYS A 127 5.48 -29.87 -22.77
C LYS A 127 4.14 -29.96 -22.03
N ASP A 128 3.81 -28.92 -21.27
CA ASP A 128 2.56 -28.83 -20.53
C ASP A 128 2.12 -27.35 -20.44
N PRO A 129 1.12 -26.95 -21.26
CA PRO A 129 0.63 -25.59 -21.34
C PRO A 129 0.03 -25.06 -20.02
N SER A 130 -0.37 -25.93 -19.10
CA SER A 130 -0.93 -25.51 -17.80
C SER A 130 0.09 -24.74 -16.95
N ASN A 131 1.39 -24.99 -17.17
CA ASN A 131 2.48 -24.30 -16.47
C ASN A 131 2.60 -22.82 -16.84
N ALA A 132 2.06 -22.38 -17.99
CA ALA A 132 2.22 -21.01 -18.48
C ALA A 132 1.70 -19.97 -17.48
N LYS A 133 0.53 -20.23 -16.86
CA LYS A 133 -0.09 -19.33 -15.90
C LYS A 133 0.74 -19.19 -14.62
N ILE A 134 1.20 -20.32 -14.09
CA ILE A 134 1.99 -20.36 -12.85
C ILE A 134 3.36 -19.70 -13.09
N LEU A 135 4.01 -19.99 -14.21
CA LEU A 135 5.25 -19.32 -14.60
C LEU A 135 5.05 -17.81 -14.72
N ALA A 136 3.99 -17.36 -15.41
CA ALA A 136 3.74 -15.95 -15.68
C ALA A 136 3.40 -15.14 -14.43
N PHE A 137 2.49 -15.63 -13.59
CA PHE A 137 2.03 -14.88 -12.43
C PHE A 137 2.82 -15.16 -11.16
N SER A 138 3.41 -16.34 -11.01
CA SER A 138 4.00 -16.74 -9.72
C SER A 138 5.52 -16.93 -9.81
N THR A 139 6.01 -17.86 -10.63
CA THR A 139 7.40 -18.32 -10.55
C THR A 139 8.39 -17.30 -11.11
N ILE A 140 8.16 -16.81 -12.32
CA ILE A 140 9.07 -15.86 -12.98
C ILE A 140 9.10 -14.51 -12.27
N PRO A 141 7.98 -13.88 -11.90
CA PRO A 141 8.00 -12.62 -11.16
C PRO A 141 8.79 -12.72 -9.86
N SER A 142 8.78 -13.87 -9.19
CA SER A 142 9.53 -14.08 -7.94
C SER A 142 11.05 -14.10 -8.11
N PHE A 143 11.57 -14.44 -9.29
CA PHE A 143 12.99 -14.19 -9.61
C PHE A 143 13.33 -12.70 -9.65
N PHE A 144 12.35 -11.86 -9.99
CA PHE A 144 12.51 -10.42 -10.17
C PHE A 144 11.74 -9.65 -9.10
N GLY A 145 11.72 -10.14 -7.87
CA GLY A 145 11.16 -9.44 -6.72
C GLY A 145 9.69 -9.05 -6.84
N ASN A 146 8.86 -9.80 -7.60
CA ASN A 146 7.41 -9.62 -7.75
C ASN A 146 6.96 -8.18 -8.11
N LEU A 147 7.78 -7.43 -8.86
CA LEU A 147 7.41 -6.14 -9.49
C LEU A 147 6.96 -5.00 -8.55
N TRP A 148 7.23 -5.08 -7.24
CA TRP A 148 6.78 -4.04 -6.30
C TRP A 148 7.60 -2.74 -6.35
N CYS A 149 8.79 -2.73 -6.96
CA CYS A 149 9.66 -1.56 -7.11
C CYS A 149 10.19 -1.42 -8.55
N SER A 150 10.79 -0.27 -8.86
CA SER A 150 11.33 0.00 -10.20
C SER A 150 12.47 -0.95 -10.57
N GLU A 151 13.41 -1.23 -9.66
CA GLU A 151 14.57 -2.07 -9.95
C GLU A 151 14.16 -3.53 -10.25
N SER A 152 13.10 -3.99 -9.59
CA SER A 152 12.56 -5.33 -9.80
C SER A 152 11.77 -5.43 -11.12
N ALA A 153 11.02 -4.38 -11.47
CA ALA A 153 10.39 -4.25 -12.77
C ALA A 153 11.38 -4.15 -13.93
N ASP A 154 12.46 -3.37 -13.80
CA ASP A 154 13.47 -3.21 -14.85
C ASP A 154 14.15 -4.55 -15.20
N LYS A 155 14.44 -5.38 -14.20
CA LYS A 155 14.98 -6.74 -14.42
C LYS A 155 13.96 -7.65 -15.11
N TYR A 156 12.68 -7.57 -14.73
CA TYR A 156 11.62 -8.30 -15.42
C TYR A 156 11.44 -7.83 -16.88
N LEU A 157 11.62 -6.54 -17.16
CA LEU A 157 11.53 -6.02 -18.53
C LEU A 157 12.63 -6.59 -19.44
N GLN A 158 13.80 -6.92 -18.91
CA GLN A 158 14.84 -7.62 -19.67
C GLN A 158 14.37 -9.03 -20.08
N PHE A 159 13.74 -9.76 -19.15
CA PHE A 159 13.09 -11.04 -19.45
C PHE A 159 11.97 -10.88 -20.49
N MET A 160 11.12 -9.86 -20.35
CA MET A 160 10.03 -9.63 -21.31
C MET A 160 10.51 -9.24 -22.69
N LYS A 161 11.57 -8.46 -22.81
CA LYS A 161 12.18 -8.12 -24.10
C LYS A 161 12.59 -9.39 -24.84
N GLU A 162 13.24 -10.32 -24.14
CA GLU A 162 13.65 -11.62 -24.68
C GLU A 162 12.43 -12.49 -25.08
N ILE A 163 11.40 -12.58 -24.23
CA ILE A 163 10.17 -13.31 -24.55
C ILE A 163 9.45 -12.72 -25.77
N ILE A 164 9.31 -11.39 -25.85
CA ILE A 164 8.57 -10.73 -26.94
C ILE A 164 9.29 -10.93 -28.27
N ILE A 165 10.62 -10.83 -28.29
CA ILE A 165 11.42 -10.93 -29.52
C ILE A 165 11.56 -12.39 -29.96
N ASN A 166 11.93 -13.30 -29.05
CA ASN A 166 12.35 -14.66 -29.40
C ASN A 166 11.27 -15.73 -29.14
N TYR A 167 10.27 -15.44 -28.31
CA TYR A 167 9.20 -16.38 -27.95
C TYR A 167 7.79 -15.72 -27.96
N PRO A 168 7.41 -15.02 -29.05
CA PRO A 168 6.22 -14.17 -29.09
C PRO A 168 4.90 -14.90 -28.81
N GLN A 169 4.83 -16.22 -28.98
CA GLN A 169 3.66 -17.03 -28.61
C GLN A 169 3.33 -16.93 -27.11
N HIS A 170 4.31 -16.65 -26.26
CA HIS A 170 4.15 -16.55 -24.80
C HIS A 170 4.05 -15.11 -24.29
N SER A 171 4.29 -14.11 -25.14
CA SER A 171 4.32 -12.71 -24.70
C SER A 171 3.00 -12.29 -24.04
N ASN A 172 1.86 -12.67 -24.64
CA ASN A 172 0.54 -12.31 -24.12
C ASN A 172 0.28 -12.82 -22.70
N ILE A 173 0.78 -14.01 -22.34
CA ILE A 173 0.55 -14.58 -21.01
C ILE A 173 1.51 -14.00 -19.97
N PHE A 174 2.78 -13.81 -20.32
CA PHE A 174 3.75 -13.20 -19.40
C PHE A 174 3.42 -11.73 -19.14
N SER A 175 2.98 -10.97 -20.15
CA SER A 175 2.54 -9.58 -19.99
C SER A 175 1.40 -9.39 -18.99
N GLN A 176 0.58 -10.42 -18.71
CA GLN A 176 -0.53 -10.32 -17.76
C GLN A 176 -0.07 -10.16 -16.31
N VAL A 177 1.19 -10.43 -15.97
CA VAL A 177 1.70 -10.13 -14.61
C VAL A 177 1.63 -8.62 -14.31
N MET A 178 1.55 -7.75 -15.31
CA MET A 178 1.43 -6.30 -15.08
C MET A 178 0.20 -5.95 -14.23
N TYR A 179 -0.82 -6.81 -14.20
CA TYR A 179 -1.96 -6.70 -13.27
C TYR A 179 -1.60 -6.92 -11.80
N THR A 180 -0.39 -7.33 -11.44
CA THR A 180 0.03 -7.42 -10.04
C THR A 180 0.64 -6.11 -9.54
N ILE A 181 0.79 -5.09 -10.41
CA ILE A 181 1.31 -3.77 -10.07
C ILE A 181 0.16 -2.92 -9.50
N PRO A 182 0.20 -2.48 -8.23
CA PRO A 182 -0.87 -1.68 -7.63
C PRO A 182 -1.23 -0.41 -8.41
N LEU A 183 -0.22 0.30 -8.92
CA LEU A 183 -0.45 1.51 -9.71
C LEU A 183 -1.17 1.26 -11.03
N PHE A 184 -1.10 0.04 -11.57
CA PHE A 184 -1.88 -0.30 -12.75
C PHE A 184 -3.35 -0.47 -12.40
N PHE A 185 -3.68 -1.04 -11.24
CA PHE A 185 -5.06 -1.06 -10.76
C PHE A 185 -5.62 0.35 -10.55
N ASP A 186 -4.83 1.25 -9.94
CA ASP A 186 -5.22 2.65 -9.77
C ASP A 186 -5.55 3.27 -11.14
N PHE A 187 -4.68 3.09 -12.13
CA PHE A 187 -4.92 3.54 -13.51
C PHE A 187 -6.22 2.97 -14.10
N LEU A 188 -6.45 1.65 -14.00
CA LEU A 188 -7.66 1.02 -14.52
C LEU A 188 -8.94 1.53 -13.83
N GLN A 189 -8.87 1.79 -12.53
CA GLN A 189 -9.99 2.35 -11.78
C GLN A 189 -10.35 3.74 -12.30
N GLU A 190 -9.35 4.60 -12.54
CA GLU A 190 -9.55 5.94 -13.12
C GLU A 190 -10.15 5.90 -14.53
N LEU A 191 -9.85 4.86 -15.32
CA LEU A 191 -10.49 4.66 -16.62
C LEU A 191 -11.99 4.33 -16.51
N SER A 192 -12.36 3.63 -15.43
CA SER A 192 -13.69 3.07 -15.21
C SER A 192 -14.66 3.98 -14.46
N GLU A 193 -14.20 5.08 -13.86
CA GLU A 193 -14.98 5.86 -12.89
C GLU A 193 -16.33 6.37 -13.42
N ASP A 194 -16.36 6.85 -14.68
CA ASP A 194 -17.56 7.39 -15.35
C ASP A 194 -18.01 6.49 -16.53
N LEU A 195 -17.51 5.25 -16.59
CA LEU A 195 -17.70 4.38 -17.75
C LEU A 195 -19.01 3.60 -17.65
N ASP A 196 -20.03 4.02 -18.41
CA ASP A 196 -21.22 3.20 -18.62
C ASP A 196 -20.96 2.20 -19.74
N LEU A 197 -20.79 0.93 -19.37
CA LEU A 197 -20.59 -0.13 -20.33
C LEU A 197 -21.81 -0.34 -21.21
N ASN A 198 -23.03 -0.05 -20.77
CA ASN A 198 -24.24 -0.24 -21.60
C ASN A 198 -24.51 0.93 -22.56
N SER A 199 -23.70 1.98 -22.53
CA SER A 199 -23.86 3.17 -23.37
C SER A 199 -23.36 2.93 -24.79
N GLU A 200 -24.09 3.44 -25.79
CA GLU A 200 -23.62 3.51 -27.18
C GLU A 200 -22.33 4.34 -27.33
N HIS A 201 -22.06 5.24 -26.38
CA HIS A 201 -20.87 6.07 -26.33
C HIS A 201 -19.70 5.45 -25.56
N PHE A 202 -19.79 4.18 -25.14
CA PHE A 202 -18.75 3.48 -24.39
C PHE A 202 -17.34 3.69 -24.99
N ALA A 203 -17.23 3.53 -26.32
CA ALA A 203 -15.95 3.58 -27.02
C ALA A 203 -15.28 4.95 -26.89
N ASP A 204 -16.07 6.02 -27.08
CA ASP A 204 -15.60 7.39 -27.04
C ASP A 204 -15.24 7.79 -25.60
N THR A 205 -16.10 7.46 -24.63
CA THR A 205 -15.81 7.70 -23.20
C THR A 205 -14.57 6.96 -22.74
N PHE A 206 -14.41 5.68 -23.11
CA PHE A 206 -13.23 4.89 -22.76
C PHE A 206 -11.96 5.51 -23.35
N TYR A 207 -11.99 5.89 -24.63
CA TYR A 207 -10.85 6.50 -25.31
C TYR A 207 -10.46 7.85 -24.69
N GLU A 208 -11.42 8.73 -24.40
CA GLU A 208 -11.13 10.02 -23.77
C GLU A 208 -10.61 9.86 -22.34
N ASN A 209 -11.17 8.93 -21.56
CA ASN A 209 -10.63 8.59 -20.24
C ASN A 209 -9.20 8.05 -20.34
N TRP A 210 -8.93 7.18 -21.31
CA TRP A 210 -7.60 6.63 -21.57
C TRP A 210 -6.61 7.73 -21.91
N LYS A 211 -6.94 8.58 -22.87
CA LYS A 211 -6.10 9.70 -23.31
C LYS A 211 -5.81 10.67 -22.17
N LYS A 212 -6.84 11.05 -21.39
CA LYS A 212 -6.71 11.94 -20.23
C LYS A 212 -5.79 11.37 -19.15
N ASN A 213 -5.91 10.07 -18.88
CA ASN A 213 -5.24 9.41 -17.77
C ASN A 213 -3.95 8.65 -18.18
N ALA A 214 -3.56 8.68 -19.45
CA ALA A 214 -2.44 7.90 -20.01
C ALA A 214 -1.13 8.05 -19.19
N LYS A 215 -0.83 9.25 -18.67
CA LYS A 215 0.35 9.52 -17.84
C LYS A 215 0.37 8.75 -16.50
N TYR A 216 -0.79 8.31 -16.03
CA TYR A 216 -0.92 7.50 -14.82
C TYR A 216 -0.63 6.01 -15.06
N CYS A 217 -0.54 5.58 -16.33
CA CYS A 217 -0.10 4.24 -16.66
C CYS A 217 1.35 4.01 -16.16
N PRO A 218 1.62 2.91 -15.43
CA PRO A 218 2.97 2.61 -14.97
C PRO A 218 3.96 2.48 -16.12
N LYS A 219 5.09 3.19 -16.02
CA LYS A 219 6.15 3.20 -17.03
C LYS A 219 6.60 1.80 -17.49
N PRO A 220 6.76 0.78 -16.60
CA PRO A 220 7.14 -0.56 -17.04
C PRO A 220 6.19 -1.19 -18.06
N ILE A 221 4.89 -0.86 -18.02
CA ILE A 221 3.91 -1.38 -18.97
C ILE A 221 4.16 -0.78 -20.36
N ILE A 222 4.36 0.53 -20.43
CA ILE A 222 4.64 1.24 -21.68
C ILE A 222 5.95 0.72 -22.30
N GLU A 223 6.99 0.52 -21.47
CA GLU A 223 8.27 -0.02 -21.93
C GLU A 223 8.15 -1.45 -22.45
N MET A 224 7.46 -2.34 -21.72
CA MET A 224 7.19 -3.71 -22.17
C MET A 224 6.49 -3.73 -23.53
N LEU A 225 5.44 -2.93 -23.70
CA LEU A 225 4.67 -2.86 -24.94
C LEU A 225 5.54 -2.39 -26.11
N SER A 226 6.46 -1.45 -25.86
CA SER A 226 7.37 -0.91 -26.89
C SER A 226 8.38 -1.91 -27.45
N TYR A 227 8.58 -3.07 -26.80
CA TYR A 227 9.44 -4.14 -27.34
C TYR A 227 8.77 -4.94 -28.46
N SER A 228 7.44 -4.84 -28.60
CA SER A 228 6.69 -5.51 -29.66
C SER A 228 6.80 -4.75 -30.97
N SER A 229 6.88 -5.46 -32.10
CA SER A 229 6.72 -4.86 -33.43
C SER A 229 5.28 -4.38 -33.69
N ASN A 230 4.31 -4.83 -32.89
CA ASN A 230 2.93 -4.36 -32.90
C ASN A 230 2.44 -4.14 -31.45
N PRO A 231 2.79 -3.00 -30.83
CA PRO A 231 2.44 -2.69 -29.44
C PRO A 231 0.95 -2.66 -29.17
N GLY A 232 0.15 -2.09 -30.07
CA GLY A 232 -1.31 -2.01 -29.92
C GLY A 232 -1.96 -3.40 -29.89
N ASN A 233 -1.53 -4.34 -30.73
CA ASN A 233 -2.03 -5.71 -30.67
C ASN A 233 -1.57 -6.45 -29.40
N LEU A 234 -0.35 -6.22 -28.91
CA LEU A 234 0.09 -6.78 -27.63
C LEU A 234 -0.74 -6.21 -26.47
N LEU A 235 -0.95 -4.89 -26.42
CA LEU A 235 -1.81 -4.21 -25.46
C LEU A 235 -3.21 -4.83 -25.44
N PHE A 236 -3.80 -5.03 -26.61
CA PHE A 236 -5.11 -5.65 -26.72
C PHE A 236 -5.11 -7.09 -26.20
N LYS A 237 -4.27 -7.98 -26.74
CA LYS A 237 -4.29 -9.42 -26.41
C LYS A 237 -3.86 -9.74 -24.97
N SER A 238 -2.94 -8.95 -24.43
CA SER A 238 -2.40 -9.21 -23.09
C SER A 238 -3.21 -8.54 -21.98
N LEU A 239 -3.71 -7.32 -22.20
CA LEU A 239 -4.37 -6.53 -21.17
C LEU A 239 -5.87 -6.36 -21.48
N LEU A 240 -6.23 -5.62 -22.53
CA LEU A 240 -7.63 -5.21 -22.75
C LEU A 240 -8.61 -6.37 -23.00
N GLU A 241 -8.18 -7.40 -23.73
CA GLU A 241 -9.03 -8.55 -24.03
C GLU A 241 -9.41 -9.31 -22.75
N ARG A 242 -8.48 -9.48 -21.82
CA ARG A 242 -8.73 -10.17 -20.53
C ARG A 242 -9.69 -9.40 -19.65
N MET A 243 -9.53 -8.09 -19.63
CA MET A 243 -10.43 -7.16 -18.97
C MET A 243 -11.89 -7.32 -19.40
N ILE A 244 -12.16 -7.50 -20.70
CA ILE A 244 -13.53 -7.72 -21.20
C ILE A 244 -14.10 -9.09 -20.78
N HIS A 245 -13.25 -10.12 -20.69
CA HIS A 245 -13.72 -11.48 -20.33
C HIS A 245 -14.11 -11.59 -18.85
N SER A 246 -13.57 -10.74 -17.98
CA SER A 246 -13.96 -10.70 -16.57
C SER A 246 -13.95 -9.27 -16.00
N PRO A 247 -14.86 -8.38 -16.44
CA PRO A 247 -14.81 -6.95 -16.11
C PRO A 247 -14.84 -6.68 -14.61
N SER A 248 -15.61 -7.49 -13.86
CA SER A 248 -15.65 -7.40 -12.40
C SER A 248 -14.31 -7.76 -11.76
N SER A 249 -13.62 -8.82 -12.20
CA SER A 249 -12.29 -9.17 -11.64
C SER A 249 -11.27 -8.04 -11.78
N TYR A 250 -11.36 -7.26 -12.85
CA TYR A 250 -10.49 -6.12 -13.12
C TYR A 250 -11.04 -4.78 -12.61
N ARG A 251 -12.17 -4.80 -11.87
CA ARG A 251 -12.85 -3.64 -11.30
C ARG A 251 -13.27 -2.57 -12.32
N ILE A 252 -13.44 -2.97 -13.58
CA ILE A 252 -14.05 -2.12 -14.63
C ILE A 252 -15.55 -1.97 -14.34
N MET A 253 -16.14 -2.99 -13.72
CA MET A 253 -17.49 -2.96 -13.19
C MET A 253 -17.49 -3.21 -11.69
N PRO A 254 -18.52 -2.72 -10.98
CA PRO A 254 -18.84 -3.25 -9.67
C PRO A 254 -19.05 -4.78 -9.74
N TYR A 255 -18.85 -5.46 -8.61
CA TYR A 255 -18.98 -6.92 -8.56
C TYR A 255 -20.45 -7.35 -8.60
N VAL A 256 -20.86 -7.65 -9.83
CA VAL A 256 -22.18 -7.85 -10.44
C VAL A 256 -22.75 -9.25 -10.76
N ILE A 257 -22.50 -10.38 -10.09
CA ILE A 257 -22.98 -11.76 -10.50
C ILE A 257 -24.33 -11.72 -11.23
N GLY A 258 -24.32 -12.17 -12.48
CA GLY A 258 -25.48 -12.28 -13.36
C GLY A 258 -25.86 -11.02 -14.16
N LYS A 259 -25.21 -9.86 -13.93
CA LYS A 259 -25.39 -8.63 -14.73
C LYS A 259 -24.41 -8.50 -15.91
N ASP A 260 -23.74 -9.57 -16.33
CA ASP A 260 -22.94 -9.59 -17.56
C ASP A 260 -23.86 -9.58 -18.81
N LYS A 261 -24.65 -8.52 -18.97
CA LYS A 261 -25.38 -8.16 -20.19
C LYS A 261 -24.45 -7.50 -21.23
N ILE A 262 -23.15 -7.64 -21.05
CA ILE A 262 -22.13 -7.14 -21.96
C ILE A 262 -21.99 -8.19 -23.05
N ASP A 263 -22.37 -7.89 -24.30
CA ASP A 263 -21.99 -8.75 -25.44
C ASP A 263 -20.46 -8.69 -25.58
N PRO A 264 -19.70 -9.71 -25.13
CA PRO A 264 -18.25 -9.61 -25.08
C PRO A 264 -17.66 -9.45 -26.48
N LYS A 265 -18.39 -9.86 -27.53
CA LYS A 265 -17.96 -9.72 -28.92
C LYS A 265 -17.94 -8.27 -29.38
N PHE A 266 -18.93 -7.47 -29.00
CA PHE A 266 -18.99 -6.05 -29.34
C PHE A 266 -17.77 -5.30 -28.76
N TYR A 267 -17.57 -5.37 -27.44
CA TYR A 267 -16.46 -4.67 -26.78
C TYR A 267 -15.10 -5.19 -27.23
N ARG A 268 -14.98 -6.50 -27.45
CA ARG A 268 -13.75 -7.10 -27.97
C ARG A 268 -13.38 -6.54 -29.33
N LYS A 269 -14.34 -6.39 -30.24
CA LYS A 269 -14.10 -5.78 -31.55
C LYS A 269 -13.72 -4.30 -31.39
N THR A 270 -14.52 -3.55 -30.62
CA THR A 270 -14.31 -2.12 -30.38
C THR A 270 -12.93 -1.81 -29.79
N LEU A 271 -12.53 -2.49 -28.71
CA LEU A 271 -11.21 -2.30 -28.08
C LEU A 271 -10.06 -2.74 -28.98
N LYS A 272 -10.27 -3.78 -29.81
CA LYS A 272 -9.27 -4.21 -30.79
C LYS A 272 -9.06 -3.15 -31.88
N ASP A 273 -10.14 -2.57 -32.39
CA ASP A 273 -10.08 -1.59 -33.48
C ASP A 273 -9.42 -0.27 -33.01
N MET A 274 -9.55 0.08 -31.73
CA MET A 274 -8.90 1.27 -31.15
C MET A 274 -7.53 1.02 -30.52
N SER A 275 -7.05 -0.23 -30.42
CA SER A 275 -5.88 -0.57 -29.61
C SER A 275 -4.60 0.18 -30.03
N ASN A 276 -4.44 0.46 -31.32
CA ASN A 276 -3.32 1.26 -31.83
C ASN A 276 -3.41 2.72 -31.39
N LYS A 277 -4.60 3.32 -31.41
CA LYS A 277 -4.83 4.69 -30.92
C LYS A 277 -4.58 4.80 -29.41
N LEU A 278 -4.98 3.78 -28.65
CA LEU A 278 -4.71 3.70 -27.21
C LEU A 278 -3.20 3.60 -26.93
N TRP A 279 -2.47 2.84 -27.75
CA TRP A 279 -1.01 2.77 -27.68
C TRP A 279 -0.36 4.13 -28.00
N GLU A 280 -0.77 4.80 -29.07
CA GLU A 280 -0.23 6.12 -29.45
C GLU A 280 -0.36 7.13 -28.30
N CYS A 281 -1.47 7.10 -27.56
CA CYS A 281 -1.67 7.93 -26.37
C CYS A 281 -0.63 7.64 -25.28
N LEU A 282 -0.30 6.36 -25.02
CA LEU A 282 0.72 5.96 -24.06
C LEU A 282 2.14 6.34 -24.53
N GLU A 283 2.41 6.20 -25.82
CA GLU A 283 3.70 6.52 -26.41
C GLU A 283 4.02 8.01 -26.30
N ILE A 284 3.04 8.88 -26.56
CA ILE A 284 3.17 10.34 -26.43
C ILE A 284 3.59 10.75 -25.00
N VAL A 285 3.02 10.11 -23.98
CA VAL A 285 3.25 10.46 -22.57
C VAL A 285 4.33 9.61 -21.89
N LYS A 286 5.08 8.79 -22.63
CA LYS A 286 6.04 7.82 -22.08
C LYS A 286 7.04 8.43 -21.07
N ASN A 287 7.47 9.67 -21.30
CA ASN A 287 8.42 10.36 -20.43
C ASN A 287 7.79 10.94 -19.16
N GLU A 288 6.47 11.11 -19.15
CA GLU A 288 5.67 11.61 -18.02
C GLU A 288 4.96 10.47 -17.27
N ALA A 289 5.15 9.23 -17.72
CA ALA A 289 4.51 8.05 -17.18
C ALA A 289 4.87 7.82 -15.71
N THR A 290 3.92 7.27 -14.96
CA THR A 290 4.06 7.08 -13.52
C THR A 290 5.16 6.08 -13.20
N LEU A 291 6.09 6.50 -12.34
CA LEU A 291 7.22 5.67 -11.91
C LEU A 291 6.83 4.78 -10.74
N LEU A 292 7.33 3.55 -10.75
CA LEU A 292 7.31 2.70 -9.57
C LEU A 292 8.22 3.28 -8.48
N PRO A 293 7.92 3.00 -7.20
CA PRO A 293 8.78 3.41 -6.10
C PRO A 293 10.17 2.75 -6.22
N THR A 294 11.23 3.56 -6.11
CA THR A 294 12.62 3.08 -6.06
C THR A 294 12.99 2.41 -4.73
N SER A 295 13.91 1.46 -4.79
CA SER A 295 14.53 0.78 -3.64
C SER A 295 16.00 1.13 -3.42
N ASN A 296 16.59 2.04 -4.22
CA ASN A 296 18.00 2.47 -4.13
C ASN A 296 18.59 2.68 -2.71
N ASN A 297 17.82 3.27 -1.77
CA ASN A 297 18.31 3.51 -0.41
C ASN A 297 18.31 2.24 0.47
N MET A 298 17.68 1.15 0.05
CA MET A 298 17.58 -0.09 0.83
C MET A 298 18.91 -0.83 0.90
N LYS A 299 19.80 -0.72 -0.09
CA LYS A 299 21.13 -1.39 -0.07
C LYS A 299 21.94 -0.99 1.16
N LEU A 300 21.75 0.24 1.63
CA LEU A 300 22.46 0.79 2.77
C LEU A 300 22.11 0.07 4.09
N PHE A 301 20.91 -0.50 4.19
CA PHE A 301 20.36 -1.05 5.43
C PHE A 301 20.04 -2.55 5.34
N LEU A 302 19.80 -3.05 4.12
CA LEU A 302 19.51 -4.43 3.77
C LEU A 302 20.38 -4.82 2.57
N PRO A 303 21.70 -5.07 2.75
CA PRO A 303 22.59 -5.40 1.63
C PRO A 303 22.09 -6.62 0.84
N ASP A 304 21.45 -7.57 1.50
CA ASP A 304 20.96 -8.81 0.89
C ASP A 304 19.63 -8.64 0.11
N TYR A 305 19.04 -7.44 0.05
CA TYR A 305 17.68 -7.29 -0.49
C TYR A 305 17.57 -7.70 -1.97
N GLU A 306 18.64 -7.54 -2.76
CA GLU A 306 18.63 -7.91 -4.18
C GLU A 306 18.73 -9.42 -4.41
N ASN A 307 19.15 -10.17 -3.39
CA ASN A 307 19.34 -11.62 -3.43
C ASN A 307 18.34 -12.35 -2.53
N CYS A 308 17.17 -11.73 -2.32
CA CYS A 308 16.07 -12.24 -1.54
C CYS A 308 14.97 -12.72 -2.49
N PHE A 309 14.69 -14.02 -2.48
CA PHE A 309 13.69 -14.64 -3.35
C PHE A 309 12.62 -15.33 -2.52
N MET A 310 11.37 -15.16 -2.92
CA MET A 310 10.23 -15.76 -2.24
C MET A 310 9.43 -16.64 -3.19
N PHE A 311 9.42 -17.94 -2.90
CA PHE A 311 8.80 -18.96 -3.74
C PHE A 311 7.81 -19.79 -2.94
N THR A 312 6.69 -20.16 -3.54
CA THR A 312 5.77 -21.16 -2.99
C THR A 312 6.25 -22.57 -3.31
N SER A 313 5.63 -23.59 -2.70
CA SER A 313 5.86 -24.99 -3.07
C SER A 313 5.63 -25.26 -4.56
N ILE A 314 4.59 -24.68 -5.15
CA ILE A 314 4.26 -24.80 -6.57
C ILE A 314 5.37 -24.20 -7.44
N ASP A 315 5.93 -23.05 -7.03
CA ASP A 315 7.05 -22.44 -7.75
C ASP A 315 8.30 -23.31 -7.69
N LEU A 316 8.58 -23.89 -6.52
CA LEU A 316 9.75 -24.74 -6.33
C LEU A 316 9.70 -25.99 -7.21
N ASP A 317 8.52 -26.59 -7.42
CA ASP A 317 8.38 -27.69 -8.38
C ASP A 317 8.74 -27.29 -9.82
N LEU A 318 8.32 -26.08 -10.23
CA LEU A 318 8.66 -25.55 -11.55
C LEU A 318 10.14 -25.21 -11.65
N ILE A 319 10.74 -24.64 -10.60
CA ILE A 319 12.17 -24.36 -10.55
C ILE A 319 12.98 -25.66 -10.65
N LEU A 320 12.58 -26.69 -9.91
CA LEU A 320 13.21 -28.01 -10.00
C LEU A 320 13.05 -28.61 -11.40
N SER A 321 11.90 -28.41 -12.05
CA SER A 321 11.68 -28.84 -13.44
C SER A 321 12.55 -28.07 -14.44
N LEU A 322 12.70 -26.76 -14.29
CA LEU A 322 13.57 -25.89 -15.10
C LEU A 322 15.06 -26.22 -14.90
N ALA A 323 15.43 -26.58 -13.67
CA ALA A 323 16.79 -26.99 -13.29
C ALA A 323 17.08 -28.48 -13.56
N LYS A 324 16.04 -29.28 -13.88
CA LYS A 324 16.10 -30.75 -14.01
C LYS A 324 16.64 -31.43 -12.75
N LEU A 325 16.20 -30.96 -11.58
CA LEU A 325 16.56 -31.49 -10.28
C LEU A 325 15.43 -32.29 -9.65
N LYS A 326 15.79 -33.13 -8.67
CA LYS A 326 14.85 -33.84 -7.79
C LYS A 326 15.29 -33.59 -6.34
N ILE A 327 14.32 -33.43 -5.46
CA ILE A 327 14.53 -33.31 -4.01
C ILE A 327 14.00 -34.57 -3.31
N ALA A 328 14.45 -34.81 -2.08
CA ALA A 328 14.12 -36.04 -1.36
C ALA A 328 12.64 -36.13 -0.97
N ASN A 329 12.03 -35.01 -0.57
CA ASN A 329 10.65 -34.94 -0.10
C ASN A 329 9.83 -33.93 -0.92
N PRO A 330 8.64 -34.31 -1.43
CA PRO A 330 7.75 -33.36 -2.08
C PRO A 330 7.24 -32.32 -1.09
N LEU A 331 7.05 -31.09 -1.55
CA LEU A 331 6.53 -30.00 -0.75
C LEU A 331 4.99 -30.01 -0.72
N PRO A 332 4.36 -29.56 0.39
CA PRO A 332 2.90 -29.46 0.48
C PRO A 332 2.36 -28.43 -0.53
N LYS A 333 1.32 -28.80 -1.29
CA LYS A 333 0.74 -27.96 -2.36
C LYS A 333 -0.71 -27.55 -2.10
N ASP A 334 -1.29 -28.09 -1.04
CA ASP A 334 -2.67 -27.85 -0.63
C ASP A 334 -2.85 -26.50 0.07
N GLN A 335 -1.77 -25.76 0.33
CA GLN A 335 -1.79 -24.45 0.96
C GLN A 335 -0.78 -23.50 0.33
N PHE A 336 -1.07 -22.19 0.40
CA PHE A 336 -0.15 -21.12 0.10
C PHE A 336 0.90 -21.02 1.22
N ILE A 337 2.07 -21.61 0.98
CA ILE A 337 3.22 -21.58 1.88
C ILE A 337 4.41 -20.98 1.12
N PRO A 338 4.78 -19.72 1.39
CA PRO A 338 5.97 -19.13 0.79
C PRO A 338 7.22 -19.44 1.61
N TYR A 339 8.32 -19.67 0.91
CA TYR A 339 9.64 -19.93 1.42
C TYR A 339 10.58 -18.79 1.02
N LEU A 340 11.32 -18.28 1.99
CA LEU A 340 12.29 -17.21 1.81
C LEU A 340 13.70 -17.78 1.60
N PHE A 341 14.32 -17.40 0.49
CA PHE A 341 15.70 -17.72 0.17
C PHE A 341 16.52 -16.42 0.17
N ILE A 342 17.46 -16.32 1.09
CA ILE A 342 18.38 -15.18 1.19
C ILE A 342 19.77 -15.69 0.86
N HIS A 343 20.43 -15.06 -0.12
CA HIS A 343 21.86 -15.25 -0.32
C HIS A 343 22.61 -14.12 0.40
N PRO A 344 23.24 -14.39 1.55
CA PRO A 344 23.89 -13.34 2.32
C PRO A 344 25.06 -12.75 1.53
N GLU A 345 25.11 -11.44 1.42
CA GLU A 345 26.32 -10.67 1.22
C GLU A 345 27.07 -10.55 2.56
N GLN A 346 28.37 -10.27 2.53
CA GLN A 346 29.15 -10.10 3.75
C GLN A 346 28.60 -8.90 4.55
N VAL A 347 27.83 -9.18 5.60
CA VAL A 347 27.29 -8.16 6.49
C VAL A 347 28.44 -7.34 7.09
N PRO A 348 28.44 -6.01 6.96
CA PRO A 348 29.38 -5.17 7.69
C PRO A 348 29.16 -5.41 9.19
N LYS A 349 30.20 -5.85 9.90
CA LYS A 349 30.15 -5.98 11.36
C LYS A 349 29.72 -4.63 11.94
N SER A 350 28.73 -4.64 12.83
CA SER A 350 28.36 -3.45 13.59
C SER A 350 29.62 -2.83 14.20
N PRO A 351 29.93 -1.55 13.92
CA PRO A 351 31.10 -0.91 14.52
C PRO A 351 30.93 -0.91 16.04
N VAL A 352 31.87 -1.54 16.73
CA VAL A 352 32.06 -1.27 18.16
C VAL A 352 32.64 0.14 18.23
N VAL A 353 32.03 1.05 18.99
CA VAL A 353 32.60 2.37 19.25
C VAL A 353 33.93 2.17 19.97
N THR A 354 35.03 2.22 19.22
CA THR A 354 36.39 2.13 19.74
C THR A 354 37.01 3.51 19.75
N PHE A 355 37.39 3.98 20.93
CA PHE A 355 38.23 5.17 21.03
C PHE A 355 39.63 4.83 20.46
N PRO A 356 40.18 5.66 19.55
CA PRO A 356 41.52 5.43 19.04
C PRO A 356 42.54 5.50 20.19
N ALA A 357 43.62 4.72 20.10
CA ALA A 357 44.72 4.73 21.07
C ALA A 357 45.61 5.99 20.97
N THR A 358 45.02 7.13 20.59
CA THR A 358 45.67 8.44 20.51
C THR A 358 45.44 9.23 21.80
N MET A 359 46.24 10.28 22.01
CA MET A 359 46.07 11.20 23.14
C MET A 359 44.65 11.79 23.19
N GLU A 360 44.11 12.21 22.04
CA GLU A 360 42.73 12.73 21.95
C GLU A 360 41.71 11.66 22.33
N GLY A 361 41.83 10.45 21.78
CA GLY A 361 40.86 9.38 21.99
C GLY A 361 40.76 9.00 23.47
N ARG A 362 41.92 8.89 24.14
CA ARG A 362 41.98 8.62 25.58
C ARG A 362 41.52 9.78 26.44
N LEU A 363 41.86 11.03 26.08
CA LEU A 363 41.35 12.22 26.80
C LEU A 363 39.82 12.35 26.69
N ARG A 364 39.28 12.16 25.48
CA ARG A 364 37.84 12.19 25.21
C ARG A 364 37.10 11.13 26.03
N GLU A 365 37.59 9.90 26.00
CA GLU A 365 37.05 8.78 26.76
C GLU A 365 36.99 9.09 28.27
N MET A 366 38.03 9.73 28.81
CA MET A 366 38.10 10.10 30.23
C MET A 366 37.20 11.28 30.60
N LEU A 367 37.12 12.31 29.75
CA LEU A 367 36.26 13.47 29.97
C LEU A 367 34.77 13.14 29.88
N ILE A 368 34.37 12.18 29.04
CA ILE A 368 32.99 11.70 28.97
C ILE A 368 32.60 10.98 30.26
N LEU A 369 33.52 10.18 30.85
CA LEU A 369 33.30 9.44 32.09
C LEU A 369 33.28 10.32 33.34
N LEU A 370 33.95 11.47 33.30
CA LEU A 370 33.91 12.47 34.37
C LEU A 370 32.50 13.02 34.58
N ASN A 371 32.02 13.01 35.82
CA ASN A 371 30.71 13.58 36.18
C ASN A 371 30.65 15.08 35.84
N ASN A 372 31.60 15.88 36.32
CA ASN A 372 31.78 17.30 35.96
C ASN A 372 33.25 17.70 36.14
N VAL A 373 33.73 18.68 35.37
CA VAL A 373 35.02 19.35 35.65
C VAL A 373 34.84 20.28 36.86
N PRO A 374 35.55 20.08 37.99
CA PRO A 374 35.37 20.83 39.25
C PRO A 374 35.79 22.31 39.16
N GLU A 375 35.24 23.16 40.05
CA GLU A 375 35.62 24.59 40.21
C GLU A 375 36.90 24.75 41.03
N CYS A 376 38.02 24.19 40.56
CA CYS A 376 39.28 24.30 41.29
C CYS A 376 40.27 25.25 40.60
N TYR A 377 40.40 26.47 41.13
CA TYR A 377 41.22 27.57 40.57
C TYR A 377 42.75 27.34 40.61
N GLN A 378 43.22 26.22 41.16
CA GLN A 378 44.64 25.94 41.35
C GLN A 378 45.21 24.93 40.34
N ILE A 379 44.38 24.26 39.54
CA ILE A 379 44.84 23.19 38.64
C ILE A 379 45.36 23.78 37.32
N ILE A 380 46.60 23.43 36.97
CA ILE A 380 47.28 23.92 35.75
C ILE A 380 47.43 22.80 34.70
N GLN A 381 47.33 21.54 35.14
CA GLN A 381 47.48 20.35 34.29
C GLN A 381 46.24 19.46 34.31
N ILE A 382 45.86 18.94 33.14
CA ILE A 382 44.70 18.04 33.01
C ILE A 382 44.92 16.71 33.74
N ASN A 383 46.17 16.27 33.92
CA ASN A 383 46.51 15.04 34.63
C ASN A 383 46.20 15.15 36.13
N GLU A 384 46.55 16.28 36.75
CA GLU A 384 46.21 16.57 38.15
C GLU A 384 44.70 16.63 38.36
N LEU A 385 43.97 17.25 37.42
CA LEU A 385 42.50 17.26 37.44
C LEU A 385 41.92 15.84 37.40
N LEU A 386 42.35 15.03 36.44
CA LEU A 386 41.85 13.67 36.28
C LEU A 386 42.22 12.79 37.48
N GLN A 387 43.41 12.95 38.06
CA GLN A 387 43.86 12.21 39.25
C GLN A 387 43.05 12.55 40.50
N ASN A 388 42.70 13.82 40.70
CA ASN A 388 41.92 14.24 41.87
C ASN A 388 40.46 13.72 41.81
N GLU A 389 39.93 13.47 40.61
CA GLU A 389 38.54 13.01 40.42
C GLU A 389 38.39 11.49 40.46
N ILE A 390 39.49 10.71 40.41
CA ILE A 390 39.47 9.24 40.33
C ILE A 390 38.69 8.62 41.50
N ASP A 391 38.94 9.10 42.71
CA ASP A 391 38.41 8.49 43.94
C ASP A 391 36.94 8.86 44.19
N PHE A 392 36.41 9.85 43.45
CA PHE A 392 35.01 10.28 43.50
C PHE A 392 34.14 9.63 42.41
N MET A 393 34.71 8.75 41.58
CA MET A 393 33.98 8.08 40.50
C MET A 393 33.32 6.76 40.91
N PRO A 394 32.06 6.50 40.48
CA PRO A 394 31.39 5.23 40.73
C PRO A 394 32.06 4.00 40.06
N ASN A 395 32.92 4.23 39.06
CA ASN A 395 33.69 3.19 38.35
C ASN A 395 35.21 3.41 38.47
N SER A 396 35.70 3.74 39.68
CA SER A 396 37.09 4.13 39.92
C SER A 396 38.13 3.12 39.42
N THR A 397 37.84 1.81 39.42
CA THR A 397 38.75 0.76 38.89
C THR A 397 38.95 0.86 37.38
N ILE A 398 37.89 1.11 36.61
CA ILE A 398 37.95 1.26 35.15
C ILE A 398 38.66 2.56 34.80
N PHE A 399 38.38 3.63 35.55
CA PHE A 399 39.00 4.93 35.37
C PHE A 399 40.51 4.88 35.70
N LYS A 400 40.91 4.20 36.79
CA LYS A 400 42.33 3.95 37.14
C LYS A 400 43.07 3.23 36.02
N LYS A 401 42.47 2.19 35.43
CA LYS A 401 43.07 1.46 34.30
C LYS A 401 43.30 2.35 33.08
N LYS A 402 42.32 3.17 32.71
CA LYS A 402 42.43 4.12 31.58
C LYS A 402 43.41 5.26 31.87
N MET A 403 43.52 5.70 33.13
CA MET A 403 44.53 6.68 33.55
C MET A 403 45.96 6.17 33.36
N VAL A 404 46.23 4.88 33.60
CA VAL A 404 47.56 4.29 33.37
C VAL A 404 47.95 4.38 31.89
N GLU A 405 47.00 4.25 30.97
CA GLU A 405 47.22 4.36 29.52
C GLU A 405 47.36 5.82 29.06
N LEU A 406 46.63 6.74 29.70
CA LEU A 406 46.64 8.17 29.34
C LEU A 406 47.83 8.95 29.91
N SER A 407 48.23 8.66 31.15
CA SER A 407 49.25 9.42 31.88
C SER A 407 50.58 9.59 31.11
N PRO A 408 51.11 8.57 30.40
CA PRO A 408 52.33 8.73 29.59
C PRO A 408 52.16 9.66 28.40
N LEU A 409 50.94 9.79 27.85
CA LEU A 409 50.65 10.59 26.66
C LEU A 409 50.48 12.08 26.97
N ILE A 410 50.18 12.43 28.23
CA ILE A 410 49.90 13.81 28.67
C ILE A 410 50.91 14.35 29.68
N LYS A 411 51.91 13.56 30.06
CA LYS A 411 53.02 13.98 30.91
C LYS A 411 53.71 15.17 30.24
N ASP A 412 53.70 16.31 30.89
CA ASP A 412 54.28 17.59 30.42
C ASP A 412 53.48 18.36 29.34
N ILE A 413 52.21 18.01 29.09
CA ILE A 413 51.34 18.76 28.16
C ILE A 413 50.49 19.79 28.92
N LYS A 414 50.55 21.06 28.48
CA LYS A 414 49.72 22.15 29.02
C LYS A 414 48.24 21.94 28.72
N MET A 415 47.38 22.31 29.67
CA MET A 415 45.91 22.21 29.56
C MET A 415 45.34 22.85 28.28
N GLU A 416 45.85 24.02 27.89
CA GLU A 416 45.46 24.72 26.66
C GLU A 416 45.64 23.85 25.40
N LYS A 417 46.76 23.13 25.31
CA LYS A 417 47.05 22.23 24.17
C LYS A 417 46.09 21.03 24.16
N CYS A 418 45.72 20.50 25.33
CA CYS A 418 44.72 19.44 25.44
C CYS A 418 43.32 19.92 25.00
N ILE A 419 42.89 21.09 25.46
CA ILE A 419 41.62 21.71 25.06
C ILE A 419 41.58 21.92 23.55
N LYS A 420 42.65 22.49 22.98
CA LYS A 420 42.76 22.76 21.55
C LYS A 420 42.65 21.47 20.72
N ILE A 421 43.36 20.41 21.12
CA ILE A 421 43.31 19.12 20.42
C ILE A 421 41.90 18.51 20.47
N LEU A 422 41.23 18.56 21.61
CA LEU A 422 39.86 18.05 21.75
C LEU A 422 38.86 18.85 20.91
N GLN A 423 38.98 20.18 20.92
CA GLN A 423 38.11 21.08 20.15
C GLN A 423 38.30 20.89 18.65
N GLU A 424 39.54 20.91 18.15
CA GLU A 424 39.85 20.71 16.73
C GLU A 424 39.36 19.36 16.23
N ASN A 425 39.52 18.29 17.01
CA ASN A 425 39.04 16.96 16.63
C ASN A 425 37.51 16.83 16.71
N PHE A 426 36.87 17.49 17.68
CA PHE A 426 35.41 17.58 17.73
C PHE A 426 34.86 18.31 16.49
N ASP A 427 35.48 19.41 16.10
CA ASP A 427 35.06 20.19 14.92
C ASP A 427 35.32 19.41 13.62
N GLN A 428 36.44 18.70 13.51
CA GLN A 428 36.72 17.80 12.37
C GLN A 428 35.65 16.71 12.20
N ARG A 429 35.06 16.21 13.30
CA ARG A 429 33.98 15.21 13.28
C ARG A 429 32.58 15.79 13.05
N GLU A 430 32.44 17.09 12.79
CA GLU A 430 31.12 17.69 12.49
C GLU A 430 30.47 17.05 11.26
N ASN A 431 31.26 16.78 10.23
CA ASN A 431 30.77 16.11 9.03
C ASN A 431 30.29 14.67 9.31
N ASP A 432 30.97 13.95 10.20
CA ASP A 432 30.55 12.60 10.62
C ASP A 432 29.21 12.66 11.36
N ARG A 433 29.05 13.59 12.30
CA ARG A 433 27.77 13.79 13.02
C ARG A 433 26.63 14.15 12.06
N LYS A 434 26.87 15.05 11.10
CA LYS A 434 25.91 15.41 10.05
C LYS A 434 25.55 14.21 9.18
N LYS A 435 26.53 13.36 8.83
CA LYS A 435 26.32 12.13 8.07
C LYS A 435 25.43 11.14 8.83
N LEU A 436 25.73 10.87 10.10
CA LEU A 436 24.93 9.99 10.97
C LEU A 436 23.49 10.47 11.12
N ALA A 437 23.28 11.78 11.31
CA ALA A 437 21.93 12.36 11.36
C ALA A 437 21.18 12.23 10.02
N THR A 438 21.90 12.40 8.91
CA THR A 438 21.34 12.21 7.56
C THR A 438 20.94 10.75 7.33
N GLU A 439 21.75 9.78 7.78
CA GLU A 439 21.44 8.35 7.70
C GLU A 439 20.15 8.00 8.45
N ILE A 440 19.96 8.48 9.70
CA ILE A 440 18.69 8.32 10.43
C ILE A 440 17.50 8.88 9.64
N SER A 441 17.68 10.05 9.01
CA SER A 441 16.64 10.65 8.16
C SER A 441 16.29 9.76 6.96
N ILE A 442 17.30 9.18 6.31
CA ILE A 442 17.13 8.26 5.18
C ILE A 442 16.45 6.96 5.63
N MET A 443 16.81 6.40 6.78
CA MET A 443 16.16 5.22 7.36
C MET A 443 14.67 5.47 7.61
N ASN A 444 14.33 6.59 8.25
CA ASN A 444 12.95 6.98 8.49
C ASN A 444 12.14 7.14 7.20
N LYS A 445 12.71 7.80 6.18
CA LYS A 445 12.08 7.93 4.86
C LYS A 445 11.86 6.57 4.20
N THR A 446 12.83 5.67 4.33
CA THR A 446 12.76 4.30 3.79
C THR A 446 11.66 3.49 4.48
N ASN A 447 11.60 3.54 5.81
CA ASN A 447 10.57 2.86 6.60
C ASN A 447 9.16 3.33 6.22
N ARG A 448 8.93 4.65 6.18
CA ARG A 448 7.64 5.24 5.75
C ARG A 448 7.26 4.82 4.32
N LYS A 449 8.22 4.79 3.40
CA LYS A 449 7.99 4.38 2.02
C LYS A 449 7.58 2.91 1.93
N LEU A 450 8.23 2.01 2.68
CA LEU A 450 7.86 0.59 2.74
C LEU A 450 6.46 0.38 3.32
N HIS A 451 6.10 1.12 4.37
CA HIS A 451 4.73 1.11 4.90
C HIS A 451 3.70 1.57 3.87
N MET A 452 3.98 2.65 3.13
CA MET A 452 3.09 3.12 2.06
C MET A 452 2.92 2.07 0.96
N ILE A 453 4.00 1.41 0.54
CA ILE A 453 3.96 0.32 -0.46
C ILE A 453 3.15 -0.86 0.07
N SER A 454 3.42 -1.30 1.31
CA SER A 454 2.69 -2.39 1.98
C SER A 454 1.19 -2.10 2.01
N ASN A 455 0.79 -0.89 2.37
CA ASN A 455 -0.62 -0.48 2.41
C ASN A 455 -1.25 -0.49 1.00
N LYS A 456 -0.54 -0.03 -0.04
CA LYS A 456 -1.06 -0.07 -1.42
C LYS A 456 -1.26 -1.49 -1.92
N ILE A 457 -0.32 -2.40 -1.64
CA ILE A 457 -0.44 -3.82 -2.00
C ILE A 457 -1.61 -4.44 -1.23
N ASP A 458 -1.78 -4.12 0.05
CA ASP A 458 -2.87 -4.62 0.88
C ASP A 458 -4.26 -4.20 0.37
N ILE A 459 -4.40 -2.94 -0.04
CA ILE A 459 -5.63 -2.43 -0.68
C ILE A 459 -5.94 -3.25 -1.95
N CYS A 460 -4.95 -3.46 -2.82
CA CYS A 460 -5.13 -4.26 -4.03
C CYS A 460 -5.47 -5.73 -3.71
N LEU A 461 -4.78 -6.32 -2.74
CA LEU A 461 -5.04 -7.68 -2.25
C LEU A 461 -6.49 -7.84 -1.81
N ASN A 462 -7.00 -6.92 -1.01
CA ASN A 462 -8.37 -6.97 -0.52
C ASN A 462 -9.38 -6.87 -1.68
N VAL A 463 -9.13 -6.03 -2.67
CA VAL A 463 -9.97 -5.94 -3.87
C VAL A 463 -10.01 -7.27 -4.65
N ILE A 464 -8.87 -7.89 -4.89
CA ILE A 464 -8.80 -9.15 -5.68
C ILE A 464 -9.27 -10.37 -4.88
N LYS A 465 -9.11 -10.36 -3.55
CA LYS A 465 -9.75 -11.34 -2.67
C LYS A 465 -11.27 -11.28 -2.77
N LYS A 466 -11.86 -10.08 -2.79
CA LYS A 466 -13.31 -9.91 -3.03
C LYS A 466 -13.71 -10.49 -4.38
N ALA A 467 -12.96 -10.20 -5.45
CA ALA A 467 -13.21 -10.80 -6.76
C ALA A 467 -13.22 -12.34 -6.73
N THR A 468 -12.29 -12.94 -5.98
CA THR A 468 -12.22 -14.39 -5.79
C THR A 468 -13.45 -14.93 -5.07
N ILE A 469 -13.92 -14.24 -4.03
CA ILE A 469 -15.16 -14.60 -3.32
C ILE A 469 -16.34 -14.54 -4.28
N PHE A 470 -16.43 -13.50 -5.12
CA PHE A 470 -17.51 -13.38 -6.09
C PHE A 470 -17.56 -14.58 -7.05
N ILE A 471 -16.42 -15.04 -7.56
CA ILE A 471 -16.34 -16.25 -8.41
C ILE A 471 -16.94 -17.47 -7.69
N LEU A 472 -16.57 -17.68 -6.41
CA LEU A 472 -17.12 -18.78 -5.60
C LEU A 472 -18.62 -18.65 -5.38
N MET A 473 -19.09 -17.41 -5.15
CA MET A 473 -20.51 -17.13 -5.00
C MET A 473 -21.30 -17.36 -6.29
N GLU A 474 -20.72 -17.16 -7.48
CA GLU A 474 -21.39 -17.51 -8.74
C GLU A 474 -21.65 -19.01 -8.85
N GLU A 475 -20.68 -19.83 -8.44
CA GLU A 475 -20.84 -21.28 -8.41
C GLU A 475 -21.88 -21.71 -7.37
N TRP A 476 -21.87 -21.10 -6.19
CA TRP A 476 -22.91 -21.31 -5.20
C TRP A 476 -24.30 -20.94 -5.72
N ALA A 477 -24.42 -19.78 -6.37
CA ALA A 477 -25.68 -19.31 -6.94
C ALA A 477 -26.22 -20.24 -8.02
N LYS A 478 -25.35 -20.81 -8.87
CA LYS A 478 -25.72 -21.82 -9.88
C LYS A 478 -26.20 -23.12 -9.23
N ALA A 479 -25.58 -23.54 -8.12
CA ALA A 479 -25.89 -24.79 -7.45
C ALA A 479 -27.20 -24.71 -6.63
N GLU A 480 -27.35 -23.67 -5.81
CA GLU A 480 -28.41 -23.59 -4.79
C GLU A 480 -29.58 -22.69 -5.18
N ASN A 481 -29.38 -21.81 -6.17
CA ASN A 481 -30.33 -20.78 -6.59
C ASN A 481 -31.04 -20.07 -5.40
N PRO A 482 -30.27 -19.45 -4.50
CA PRO A 482 -30.77 -19.05 -3.18
C PRO A 482 -31.73 -17.85 -3.20
N LEU A 483 -31.91 -17.21 -4.36
CA LEU A 483 -32.81 -16.08 -4.58
C LEU A 483 -34.12 -16.48 -5.27
N LEU A 484 -34.37 -17.79 -5.46
CA LEU A 484 -35.64 -18.29 -5.96
C LEU A 484 -36.71 -17.99 -4.87
N ASN A 485 -37.73 -17.19 -5.21
CA ASN A 485 -38.83 -16.74 -4.33
C ASN A 485 -38.53 -15.54 -3.41
N ILE A 486 -38.13 -14.42 -4.00
CA ILE A 486 -38.07 -13.12 -3.30
C ILE A 486 -39.47 -12.48 -3.28
N ASP A 487 -39.95 -12.20 -2.07
CA ASP A 487 -41.23 -11.54 -1.81
C ASP A 487 -41.06 -10.01 -1.79
N ASP A 488 -42.09 -9.29 -2.24
CA ASP A 488 -42.17 -7.83 -2.18
C ASP A 488 -42.27 -7.33 -0.74
N SER A 489 -42.67 -8.18 0.21
CA SER A 489 -42.69 -7.85 1.65
C SER A 489 -41.33 -7.38 2.18
N LEU A 490 -40.22 -7.85 1.57
CA LEU A 490 -38.85 -7.51 1.94
C LEU A 490 -38.49 -6.02 1.68
N TYR A 491 -39.26 -5.30 0.85
CA TYR A 491 -39.08 -3.86 0.64
C TYR A 491 -39.80 -3.00 1.70
N ILE A 492 -40.73 -3.61 2.43
CA ILE A 492 -41.62 -2.92 3.37
C ILE A 492 -41.17 -3.20 4.80
N ASN A 493 -40.83 -4.46 5.13
CA ASN A 493 -40.53 -4.90 6.48
C ASN A 493 -39.03 -5.18 6.69
N GLU A 494 -38.37 -4.31 7.47
CA GLU A 494 -36.94 -4.41 7.79
C GLU A 494 -36.59 -5.69 8.58
N SER A 495 -37.53 -6.18 9.40
CA SER A 495 -37.35 -7.40 10.19
C SER A 495 -37.38 -8.65 9.31
N GLU A 496 -38.29 -8.69 8.33
CA GLU A 496 -38.37 -9.79 7.37
C GLU A 496 -37.14 -9.83 6.46
N PHE A 497 -36.71 -8.66 5.96
CA PHE A 497 -35.44 -8.56 5.23
C PHE A 497 -34.26 -9.06 6.08
N GLY A 498 -34.16 -8.64 7.34
CA GLY A 498 -33.09 -9.07 8.23
C GLY A 498 -33.11 -10.58 8.51
N HIS A 499 -34.29 -11.17 8.64
CA HIS A 499 -34.44 -12.62 8.76
C HIS A 499 -34.00 -13.35 7.49
N PHE A 500 -34.44 -12.89 6.33
CA PHE A 500 -34.06 -13.45 5.03
C PHE A 500 -32.54 -13.37 4.80
N LEU A 501 -31.92 -12.22 5.08
CA LEU A 501 -30.48 -12.02 4.97
C LEU A 501 -29.71 -12.97 5.90
N THR A 502 -30.19 -13.17 7.13
CA THR A 502 -29.57 -14.12 8.07
C THR A 502 -29.60 -15.55 7.53
N GLN A 503 -30.77 -16.00 7.04
CA GLN A 503 -30.89 -17.33 6.43
C GLN A 503 -30.00 -17.48 5.18
N LEU A 504 -29.88 -16.43 4.38
CA LEU A 504 -29.05 -16.44 3.18
C LEU A 504 -27.55 -16.58 3.54
N ILE A 505 -27.10 -15.85 4.55
CA ILE A 505 -25.74 -15.95 5.08
C ILE A 505 -25.47 -17.36 5.61
N GLU A 506 -26.40 -17.94 6.38
CA GLU A 506 -26.27 -19.31 6.90
C GLU A 506 -26.18 -20.34 5.77
N LYS A 507 -26.97 -20.19 4.70
CA LYS A 507 -26.90 -21.04 3.51
C LYS A 507 -25.53 -20.95 2.83
N TRP A 508 -24.98 -19.74 2.70
CA TRP A 508 -23.64 -19.53 2.14
C TRP A 508 -22.54 -20.15 3.03
N GLU A 509 -22.57 -19.91 4.34
CA GLU A 509 -21.61 -20.48 5.30
C GLU A 509 -21.66 -22.02 5.27
N ASN A 510 -22.86 -22.60 5.20
CA ASN A 510 -23.05 -24.05 5.08
C ASN A 510 -22.51 -24.60 3.75
N TRP A 511 -22.76 -23.92 2.63
CA TRP A 511 -22.22 -24.34 1.34
C TRP A 511 -20.69 -24.30 1.33
N CYS A 512 -20.08 -23.24 1.89
CA CYS A 512 -18.63 -23.16 2.06
C CYS A 512 -18.10 -24.35 2.87
N LYS A 513 -18.73 -24.65 4.00
CA LYS A 513 -18.35 -25.76 4.88
C LYS A 513 -18.45 -27.13 4.19
N ILE A 514 -19.55 -27.39 3.48
CA ILE A 514 -19.77 -28.63 2.72
C ILE A 514 -18.70 -28.80 1.64
N ASN A 515 -18.31 -27.70 0.98
CA ASN A 515 -17.30 -27.69 -0.07
C ASN A 515 -15.86 -27.46 0.46
N HIS A 516 -15.64 -27.58 1.77
CA HIS A 516 -14.33 -27.46 2.43
C HIS A 516 -13.60 -26.10 2.27
N TYR A 517 -14.34 -25.03 2.02
CA TYR A 517 -13.83 -23.66 2.07
C TYR A 517 -13.87 -23.14 3.52
N SER A 518 -12.71 -22.76 4.05
CA SER A 518 -12.54 -21.96 5.26
C SER A 518 -12.26 -20.51 4.87
N LEU A 519 -13.31 -19.74 4.59
CA LEU A 519 -13.21 -18.33 4.22
C LEU A 519 -13.70 -17.46 5.37
N ASP A 520 -13.11 -16.28 5.52
CA ASP A 520 -13.69 -15.26 6.38
C ASP A 520 -15.13 -14.96 5.90
N PRO A 521 -16.05 -14.64 6.81
CA PRO A 521 -17.44 -14.48 6.44
C PRO A 521 -17.61 -13.28 5.49
N ALA A 522 -17.94 -13.59 4.24
CA ALA A 522 -18.11 -12.63 3.16
C ALA A 522 -19.48 -11.91 3.22
N TYR A 523 -19.81 -11.35 4.40
CA TYR A 523 -21.14 -10.80 4.67
C TYR A 523 -21.50 -9.66 3.72
N ASP A 524 -20.54 -8.78 3.43
CA ASP A 524 -20.73 -7.67 2.48
C ASP A 524 -21.00 -8.18 1.07
N GLU A 525 -20.30 -9.24 0.65
CA GLU A 525 -20.47 -9.84 -0.68
C GLU A 525 -21.82 -10.56 -0.80
N VAL A 526 -22.23 -11.34 0.21
CA VAL A 526 -23.56 -11.98 0.28
C VAL A 526 -24.67 -10.94 0.28
N PHE A 527 -24.51 -9.86 1.04
CA PHE A 527 -25.43 -8.74 1.01
C PHE A 527 -25.52 -8.11 -0.38
N ASN A 528 -24.38 -7.78 -1.00
CA ASN A 528 -24.34 -7.20 -2.34
C ASN A 528 -24.97 -8.11 -3.40
N TYR A 529 -24.84 -9.43 -3.24
CA TYR A 529 -25.52 -10.42 -4.08
C TYR A 529 -27.04 -10.34 -3.92
N LEU A 530 -27.56 -10.31 -2.68
CA LEU A 530 -28.99 -10.17 -2.40
C LEU A 530 -29.58 -8.87 -2.96
N MET A 531 -28.85 -7.76 -2.84
CA MET A 531 -29.34 -6.44 -3.23
C MET A 531 -29.60 -6.30 -4.73
N ARG A 532 -29.16 -7.24 -5.57
CA ARG A 532 -29.50 -7.27 -7.00
C ARG A 532 -30.95 -7.55 -7.28
N ALA A 533 -31.55 -8.41 -6.46
CA ALA A 533 -32.97 -8.66 -6.53
C ALA A 533 -33.78 -7.55 -5.87
N HIS A 534 -33.10 -6.59 -5.23
CA HIS A 534 -33.69 -5.47 -4.52
C HIS A 534 -33.23 -4.10 -5.09
N PRO A 535 -33.45 -3.82 -6.40
CA PRO A 535 -33.01 -2.58 -7.02
C PRO A 535 -33.71 -1.36 -6.42
N PHE A 536 -33.07 -0.20 -6.59
CA PHE A 536 -33.53 1.04 -5.99
C PHE A 536 -34.91 1.47 -6.51
N GLU A 537 -35.17 1.29 -7.80
CA GLU A 537 -36.43 1.67 -8.43
C GLU A 537 -37.62 0.94 -7.81
N LYS A 538 -37.47 -0.37 -7.57
CA LYS A 538 -38.54 -1.18 -6.96
C LYS A 538 -38.76 -0.79 -5.50
N PHE A 539 -37.70 -0.40 -4.78
CA PHE A 539 -37.83 0.15 -3.44
C PHE A 539 -38.64 1.46 -3.42
N ILE A 540 -38.37 2.38 -4.35
CA ILE A 540 -39.17 3.62 -4.48
C ILE A 540 -40.63 3.30 -4.84
N GLN A 541 -40.86 2.39 -5.79
CA GLN A 541 -42.22 2.00 -6.20
C GLN A 541 -43.06 1.45 -5.04
N SER A 542 -42.42 0.72 -4.11
CA SER A 542 -43.07 0.23 -2.90
C SER A 542 -43.35 1.31 -1.84
N ARG A 543 -42.84 2.54 -2.02
CA ARG A 543 -42.93 3.66 -1.06
C ARG A 543 -43.24 4.99 -1.76
N PRO A 544 -44.48 5.15 -2.26
CA PRO A 544 -44.87 6.36 -2.99
C PRO A 544 -44.75 7.65 -2.17
N ASP A 545 -44.83 7.57 -0.84
CA ASP A 545 -44.69 8.74 0.04
C ASP A 545 -43.24 9.27 0.06
N GLU A 546 -42.25 8.39 -0.03
CA GLU A 546 -40.83 8.77 -0.12
C GLU A 546 -40.53 9.42 -1.48
N ALA A 547 -41.11 8.89 -2.57
CA ALA A 547 -41.00 9.49 -3.89
C ALA A 547 -41.55 10.93 -3.94
N LYS A 548 -42.70 11.17 -3.29
CA LYS A 548 -43.27 12.52 -3.14
C LYS A 548 -42.38 13.43 -2.31
N ALA A 549 -41.80 12.90 -1.22
CA ALA A 549 -40.89 13.68 -0.37
C ALA A 549 -39.62 14.11 -1.10
N ASP A 550 -39.09 13.25 -1.98
CA ASP A 550 -37.98 13.57 -2.88
C ASP A 550 -38.35 14.69 -3.87
N GLU A 551 -39.53 14.59 -4.52
CA GLU A 551 -40.01 15.61 -5.46
C GLU A 551 -40.14 16.99 -4.78
N VAL A 552 -40.70 17.02 -3.57
CA VAL A 552 -40.81 18.25 -2.77
C VAL A 552 -39.42 18.82 -2.47
N LEU A 553 -38.49 18.01 -1.98
CA LEU A 553 -37.13 18.47 -1.67
C LEU A 553 -36.42 19.01 -2.93
N TYR A 554 -36.49 18.27 -4.05
CA TYR A 554 -35.87 18.66 -5.31
C TYR A 554 -36.40 20.01 -5.82
N ASN A 555 -37.71 20.22 -5.75
CA ASN A 555 -38.35 21.47 -6.15
C ASN A 555 -38.00 22.63 -5.20
N ASN A 556 -37.93 22.35 -3.90
CA ASN A 556 -37.52 23.32 -2.90
C ASN A 556 -36.07 23.78 -3.10
N VAL A 557 -35.14 22.84 -3.31
CA VAL A 557 -33.74 23.17 -3.65
C VAL A 557 -33.67 24.00 -4.92
N LYS A 558 -34.43 23.65 -5.96
CA LYS A 558 -34.50 24.43 -7.21
C LYS A 558 -34.99 25.85 -6.98
N THR A 559 -35.98 26.03 -6.10
CA THR A 559 -36.60 27.32 -5.78
C THR A 559 -35.66 28.23 -5.01
N VAL A 560 -34.94 27.68 -4.04
CA VAL A 560 -34.01 28.44 -3.19
C VAL A 560 -32.56 28.39 -3.74
N LYS A 561 -32.35 27.87 -4.96
CA LYS A 561 -31.00 27.58 -5.48
C LYS A 561 -30.12 28.83 -5.47
N GLU A 562 -30.56 29.91 -6.09
CA GLU A 562 -29.77 31.15 -6.22
C GLU A 562 -29.41 31.74 -4.84
N LYS A 563 -30.40 31.86 -3.95
CA LYS A 563 -30.20 32.39 -2.59
C LYS A 563 -29.33 31.49 -1.71
N SER A 564 -29.52 30.17 -1.79
CA SER A 564 -28.72 29.20 -1.03
C SER A 564 -27.28 29.17 -1.55
N MET A 565 -27.11 29.24 -2.87
CA MET A 565 -25.80 29.30 -3.52
C MET A 565 -25.04 30.55 -3.08
N GLU A 566 -25.66 31.74 -3.06
CA GLU A 566 -24.98 32.95 -2.56
C GLU A 566 -24.47 32.79 -1.12
N ILE A 567 -25.29 32.22 -0.23
CA ILE A 567 -24.94 32.05 1.19
C ILE A 567 -23.83 31.01 1.38
N PHE A 568 -23.93 29.85 0.72
CA PHE A 568 -22.92 28.81 0.85
C PHE A 568 -21.63 29.19 0.13
N LEU A 569 -21.73 29.76 -1.07
CA LEU A 569 -20.59 30.17 -1.87
C LEU A 569 -19.82 31.30 -1.16
N ALA A 570 -20.50 32.26 -0.52
CA ALA A 570 -19.83 33.25 0.34
C ALA A 570 -18.97 32.60 1.44
N LYS A 571 -19.51 31.60 2.16
CA LYS A 571 -18.75 30.87 3.20
C LYS A 571 -17.64 30.00 2.62
N VAL A 572 -17.83 29.43 1.44
CA VAL A 572 -16.85 28.55 0.79
C VAL A 572 -15.72 29.35 0.13
N LEU A 573 -15.99 30.59 -0.32
CA LEU A 573 -14.99 31.52 -0.84
C LEU A 573 -13.94 31.90 0.20
N ASP A 574 -14.29 31.92 1.49
CA ASP A 574 -13.34 32.16 2.58
C ASP A 574 -12.17 31.15 2.56
N TYR A 575 -12.40 29.92 2.07
CA TYR A 575 -11.39 28.86 2.01
C TYR A 575 -10.78 28.73 0.61
N PHE A 576 -11.62 28.66 -0.42
CA PHE A 576 -11.17 28.34 -1.78
C PHE A 576 -10.76 29.58 -2.59
N LYS A 577 -10.97 30.79 -2.06
CA LYS A 577 -10.69 32.11 -2.67
C LYS A 577 -11.43 32.38 -3.98
N GLU A 578 -11.04 31.70 -5.06
CA GLU A 578 -11.60 31.85 -6.40
C GLU A 578 -12.00 30.48 -6.97
N ASN A 579 -13.11 30.48 -7.73
CA ASN A 579 -13.73 29.34 -8.42
C ASN A 579 -13.92 28.08 -7.55
N PRO A 580 -14.67 28.16 -6.44
CA PRO A 580 -14.92 27.00 -5.58
C PRO A 580 -15.58 25.85 -6.35
N GLU A 581 -16.46 26.13 -7.30
CA GLU A 581 -17.14 25.11 -8.11
C GLU A 581 -16.16 24.26 -8.94
N GLU A 582 -15.17 24.89 -9.58
CA GLU A 582 -14.13 24.18 -10.35
C GLU A 582 -13.27 23.30 -9.44
N LYS A 583 -12.95 23.78 -8.24
CA LYS A 583 -12.14 23.04 -7.26
C LYS A 583 -12.89 21.87 -6.63
N LEU A 584 -14.22 21.95 -6.55
CA LEU A 584 -15.07 20.91 -5.98
C LEU A 584 -15.51 19.84 -7.01
N ILE A 585 -15.16 19.99 -8.30
CA ILE A 585 -15.64 19.14 -9.38
C ILE A 585 -15.41 17.64 -9.12
N SER A 586 -14.30 17.26 -8.47
CA SER A 586 -14.01 15.87 -8.12
C SER A 586 -14.97 15.33 -7.06
N ALA A 587 -15.32 16.13 -6.05
CA ALA A 587 -16.27 15.72 -5.02
C ALA A 587 -17.70 15.66 -5.58
N THR A 588 -18.04 16.62 -6.43
CA THR A 588 -19.30 16.70 -7.17
C THR A 588 -19.53 15.46 -8.06
N LYS A 589 -18.52 15.04 -8.82
CA LYS A 589 -18.56 13.81 -9.62
C LYS A 589 -18.78 12.56 -8.76
N LEU A 590 -18.06 12.44 -7.64
CA LEU A 590 -18.24 11.33 -6.71
C LEU A 590 -19.67 11.28 -6.16
N LEU A 591 -20.24 12.43 -5.78
CA LEU A 591 -21.62 12.50 -5.32
C LEU A 591 -22.60 12.04 -6.41
N ARG A 592 -22.43 12.53 -7.65
CA ARG A 592 -23.28 12.13 -8.78
C ARG A 592 -23.26 10.62 -9.01
N SER A 593 -22.09 10.00 -8.90
CA SER A 593 -21.93 8.55 -9.08
C SER A 593 -22.74 7.72 -8.07
N VAL A 594 -23.04 8.25 -6.87
CA VAL A 594 -23.90 7.58 -5.87
C VAL A 594 -25.26 7.24 -6.46
N PHE A 595 -25.83 8.14 -7.25
CA PHE A 595 -27.18 8.00 -7.79
C PHE A 595 -27.24 7.05 -9.00
N MET A 596 -26.09 6.70 -9.58
CA MET A 596 -25.98 5.73 -10.69
C MET A 596 -25.75 4.29 -10.21
N ILE A 597 -25.39 4.10 -8.95
CA ILE A 597 -25.09 2.79 -8.36
C ILE A 597 -26.36 2.16 -7.82
N GLU A 598 -26.54 0.85 -7.96
CA GLU A 598 -27.69 0.14 -7.38
C GLU A 598 -27.47 -0.26 -5.91
N SER A 599 -26.31 -0.84 -5.59
CA SER A 599 -26.07 -1.43 -4.27
C SER A 599 -26.05 -0.37 -3.15
N PRO A 600 -26.79 -0.58 -2.04
CA PRO A 600 -26.78 0.33 -0.91
C PRO A 600 -25.40 0.45 -0.23
N LEU A 601 -24.63 -0.63 -0.14
CA LEU A 601 -23.28 -0.56 0.45
C LEU A 601 -22.34 0.30 -0.41
N TYR A 602 -22.36 0.12 -1.73
CA TYR A 602 -21.53 0.92 -2.63
C TYR A 602 -22.00 2.38 -2.70
N LYS A 603 -23.31 2.65 -2.62
CA LYS A 603 -23.83 4.01 -2.43
C LYS A 603 -23.27 4.65 -1.14
N ALA A 604 -23.31 3.92 -0.03
CA ALA A 604 -22.77 4.40 1.25
C ALA A 604 -21.26 4.68 1.18
N GLU A 605 -20.50 3.79 0.55
CA GLU A 605 -19.07 3.95 0.33
C GLU A 605 -18.77 5.19 -0.51
N LYS A 606 -19.52 5.43 -1.59
CA LYS A 606 -19.34 6.64 -2.43
C LYS A 606 -19.70 7.93 -1.72
N PHE A 607 -20.71 7.94 -0.85
CA PHE A 607 -20.95 9.09 0.02
C PHE A 607 -19.75 9.35 0.97
N ILE A 608 -19.17 8.29 1.54
CA ILE A 608 -18.00 8.41 2.43
C ILE A 608 -16.77 8.88 1.65
N GLN A 609 -16.57 8.40 0.42
CA GLN A 609 -15.50 8.87 -0.48
C GLN A 609 -15.69 10.34 -0.86
N THR A 610 -16.93 10.76 -1.17
CA THR A 610 -17.27 12.17 -1.41
C THR A 610 -16.88 13.03 -0.22
N ASN A 611 -17.24 12.60 0.99
CA ASN A 611 -16.89 13.27 2.24
C ASN A 611 -15.37 13.33 2.50
N ALA A 612 -14.65 12.24 2.23
CA ALA A 612 -13.19 12.21 2.33
C ALA A 612 -12.54 13.17 1.32
N GLN A 613 -13.07 13.24 0.10
CA GLN A 613 -12.60 14.17 -0.93
C GLN A 613 -12.84 15.62 -0.54
N ILE A 614 -14.00 15.94 0.05
CA ILE A 614 -14.27 17.28 0.59
C ILE A 614 -13.24 17.66 1.66
N ASN A 615 -12.98 16.76 2.61
CA ASN A 615 -11.96 16.99 3.64
C ASN A 615 -10.56 17.23 3.05
N TYR A 616 -10.19 16.43 2.05
CA TYR A 616 -8.92 16.60 1.35
C TYR A 616 -8.82 17.95 0.63
N LEU A 617 -9.87 18.37 -0.06
CA LEU A 617 -9.90 19.66 -0.77
C LEU A 617 -9.83 20.86 0.20
N ILE A 618 -10.50 20.77 1.35
CA ILE A 618 -10.42 21.79 2.41
C ILE A 618 -8.99 21.84 3.00
N GLN A 619 -8.36 20.69 3.24
CA GLN A 619 -6.94 20.64 3.67
C GLN A 619 -6.01 21.26 2.65
N LEU A 620 -6.21 20.99 1.35
CA LEU A 620 -5.44 21.62 0.27
C LEU A 620 -5.63 23.14 0.22
N ALA A 621 -6.80 23.64 0.62
CA ALA A 621 -7.07 25.07 0.73
C ALA A 621 -6.28 25.73 1.90
N GLY A 622 -5.66 24.94 2.78
CA GLY A 622 -4.76 25.42 3.84
C GLY A 622 -5.30 25.23 5.26
N GLU A 623 -6.51 24.67 5.41
CA GLU A 623 -7.14 24.44 6.71
C GLU A 623 -6.51 23.23 7.42
N LYS A 624 -5.99 23.45 8.63
CA LYS A 624 -5.30 22.41 9.42
C LYS A 624 -6.26 21.63 10.31
N GLU A 625 -7.34 22.26 10.77
CA GLU A 625 -8.37 21.66 11.60
C GLU A 625 -9.72 21.83 10.91
N ILE A 626 -10.29 20.73 10.43
CA ILE A 626 -11.58 20.75 9.74
C ILE A 626 -12.66 20.42 10.75
N GLY A 627 -13.42 21.45 11.15
CA GLY A 627 -14.64 21.34 11.94
C GLY A 627 -15.89 21.35 11.07
N ALA A 628 -17.05 21.29 11.73
CA ALA A 628 -18.35 21.37 11.06
C ALA A 628 -18.55 22.72 10.33
N ASP A 629 -17.91 23.79 10.79
CA ASP A 629 -18.02 25.14 10.22
C ASP A 629 -17.39 25.25 8.83
N GLN A 630 -16.27 24.58 8.59
CA GLN A 630 -15.63 24.51 7.26
C GLN A 630 -16.32 23.47 6.38
N TYR A 631 -16.72 22.35 6.99
CA TYR A 631 -17.16 21.16 6.28
C TYR A 631 -18.60 21.23 5.77
N THR A 632 -19.53 21.67 6.62
CA THR A 632 -20.98 21.69 6.30
C THR A 632 -21.32 22.62 5.13
N PRO A 633 -20.79 23.85 5.04
CA PRO A 633 -21.08 24.74 3.90
C PRO A 633 -20.65 24.14 2.56
N VAL A 634 -19.50 23.46 2.51
CA VAL A 634 -19.01 22.81 1.28
C VAL A 634 -19.92 21.66 0.88
N GLN A 635 -20.38 20.84 1.83
CA GLN A 635 -21.33 19.77 1.55
C GLN A 635 -22.68 20.29 1.05
N PHE A 636 -23.21 21.35 1.68
CA PHE A 636 -24.48 21.95 1.27
C PHE A 636 -24.37 22.60 -0.11
N LEU A 637 -23.24 23.23 -0.41
CA LEU A 637 -22.95 23.77 -1.74
C LEU A 637 -22.98 22.67 -2.80
N ILE A 638 -22.29 21.54 -2.57
CA ILE A 638 -22.25 20.42 -3.52
C ILE A 638 -23.66 19.80 -3.71
N LEU A 639 -24.43 19.64 -2.63
CA LEU A 639 -25.81 19.13 -2.71
C LEU A 639 -26.74 20.09 -3.48
N ALA A 640 -26.60 21.40 -3.29
CA ALA A 640 -27.37 22.40 -4.01
C ALA A 640 -26.97 22.52 -5.49
N LEU A 641 -25.67 22.35 -5.79
CA LEU A 641 -25.13 22.32 -7.15
C LEU A 641 -25.69 21.14 -7.94
N GLU A 642 -25.59 19.93 -7.37
CA GLU A 642 -26.03 18.69 -8.03
C GLU A 642 -27.55 18.51 -8.02
N ASN A 643 -28.23 18.98 -6.96
CA ASN A 643 -29.66 18.79 -6.71
C ASN A 643 -30.15 17.37 -7.06
N PRO A 644 -29.68 16.32 -6.36
CA PRO A 644 -29.99 14.95 -6.75
C PRO A 644 -31.49 14.61 -6.55
N PRO A 645 -32.17 14.03 -7.55
CA PRO A 645 -33.63 13.88 -7.57
C PRO A 645 -34.20 12.84 -6.59
N HIS A 646 -33.38 11.96 -6.02
CA HIS A 646 -33.82 10.89 -5.11
C HIS A 646 -33.02 10.87 -3.80
N LEU A 647 -32.62 12.03 -3.30
CA LEU A 647 -31.71 12.13 -2.15
C LEU A 647 -32.25 11.43 -0.90
N LYS A 648 -33.52 11.67 -0.53
CA LYS A 648 -34.14 11.10 0.67
C LYS A 648 -34.35 9.61 0.50
N SER A 649 -34.92 9.18 -0.61
CA SER A 649 -35.10 7.74 -0.88
C SER A 649 -33.77 7.00 -0.91
N THR A 650 -32.70 7.61 -1.45
CA THR A 650 -31.36 7.01 -1.48
C THR A 650 -30.82 6.78 -0.06
N ILE A 651 -30.89 7.79 0.81
CA ILE A 651 -30.44 7.66 2.20
C ILE A 651 -31.29 6.63 2.95
N ARG A 652 -32.61 6.61 2.72
CA ARG A 652 -33.53 5.66 3.34
C ARG A 652 -33.27 4.23 2.87
N TYR A 653 -33.02 4.03 1.58
CA TYR A 653 -32.68 2.75 0.97
C TYR A 653 -31.40 2.17 1.58
N ILE A 654 -30.35 2.98 1.69
CA ILE A 654 -29.11 2.56 2.36
C ILE A 654 -29.40 2.15 3.80
N LYS A 655 -30.07 3.01 4.58
CA LYS A 655 -30.34 2.73 5.99
C LYS A 655 -31.20 1.50 6.21
N PHE A 656 -32.25 1.33 5.41
CA PHE A 656 -33.20 0.23 5.53
C PHE A 656 -32.54 -1.14 5.32
N PHE A 657 -31.71 -1.29 4.29
CA PHE A 657 -31.09 -2.58 4.02
C PHE A 657 -29.81 -2.82 4.85
N THR A 658 -29.03 -1.77 5.14
CA THR A 658 -27.75 -1.96 5.87
C THR A 658 -27.90 -2.12 7.38
N SER A 659 -29.02 -1.72 7.98
CA SER A 659 -29.26 -1.87 9.42
C SER A 659 -29.26 -3.33 9.86
N SER A 660 -29.92 -4.22 9.10
CA SER A 660 -29.94 -5.66 9.37
C SER A 660 -28.55 -6.27 9.26
N LEU A 661 -27.78 -5.86 8.24
CA LEU A 661 -26.39 -6.27 8.08
C LEU A 661 -25.54 -5.85 9.30
N SER A 662 -25.68 -4.59 9.74
CA SER A 662 -25.02 -4.09 10.95
C SER A 662 -25.31 -4.95 12.18
N SER A 663 -26.59 -5.32 12.37
CA SER A 663 -27.02 -6.14 13.50
C SER A 663 -26.40 -7.53 13.47
N ILE A 664 -26.40 -8.18 12.30
CA ILE A 664 -25.83 -9.52 12.11
C ILE A 664 -24.33 -9.52 12.42
N ILE A 665 -23.59 -8.57 11.85
CA ILE A 665 -22.14 -8.47 12.01
C ILE A 665 -21.76 -8.10 13.45
N SER A 666 -22.51 -7.18 14.09
CA SER A 666 -22.28 -6.81 15.50
C SER A 666 -22.49 -8.00 16.44
N LYS A 667 -23.51 -8.83 16.21
CA LYS A 667 -23.76 -10.07 16.99
C LYS A 667 -22.61 -11.08 16.85
N LYS A 668 -21.86 -11.03 15.76
CA LYS A 668 -20.68 -11.87 15.50
C LYS A 668 -19.38 -11.25 16.04
N GLY A 669 -19.45 -10.10 16.72
CA GLY A 669 -18.30 -9.43 17.33
C GLY A 669 -17.39 -8.70 16.35
N ILE A 670 -17.87 -8.43 15.14
CA ILE A 670 -17.12 -7.73 14.08
C ILE A 670 -17.57 -6.26 14.04
N SER A 671 -16.62 -5.34 13.91
CA SER A 671 -16.91 -3.91 13.77
C SER A 671 -17.03 -3.52 12.30
N ILE A 672 -18.02 -2.69 11.95
CA ILE A 672 -18.16 -2.09 10.61
C ILE A 672 -17.92 -0.58 10.69
N PRO A 673 -16.69 -0.09 10.43
CA PRO A 673 -16.41 1.34 10.39
C PRO A 673 -17.24 2.10 9.35
N LEU A 674 -17.70 1.43 8.29
CA LEU A 674 -18.49 2.03 7.21
C LEU A 674 -19.83 2.59 7.70
N LEU A 675 -20.58 1.83 8.49
CA LEU A 675 -21.94 2.22 8.91
C LEU A 675 -21.92 3.33 9.97
N ALA A 676 -20.93 3.30 10.87
CA ALA A 676 -20.71 4.40 11.81
C ALA A 676 -20.41 5.73 11.08
N LYS A 677 -19.61 5.68 10.01
CA LYS A 677 -19.34 6.86 9.16
C LYS A 677 -20.58 7.28 8.36
N PHE A 678 -21.40 6.34 7.91
CA PHE A 678 -22.61 6.64 7.16
C PHE A 678 -23.67 7.37 7.98
N GLU A 679 -23.82 7.09 9.28
CA GLU A 679 -24.77 7.83 10.13
C GLU A 679 -24.48 9.34 10.14
N SER A 680 -23.21 9.77 10.06
CA SER A 680 -22.87 11.20 9.93
C SER A 680 -23.45 11.84 8.66
N ILE A 681 -23.55 11.09 7.56
CA ILE A 681 -24.15 11.53 6.29
C ILE A 681 -25.66 11.65 6.43
N VAL A 682 -26.31 10.73 7.15
CA VAL A 682 -27.75 10.80 7.44
C VAL A 682 -28.08 12.08 8.21
N PHE A 683 -27.30 12.43 9.23
CA PHE A 683 -27.48 13.67 9.98
C PHE A 683 -27.27 14.91 9.11
N MET A 684 -26.24 14.90 8.24
CA MET A 684 -25.95 15.99 7.32
C MET A 684 -27.10 16.24 6.34
N VAL A 685 -27.65 15.20 5.71
CA VAL A 685 -28.77 15.34 4.76
C VAL A 685 -30.03 15.88 5.46
N LYS A 686 -30.30 15.46 6.69
CA LYS A 686 -31.39 16.03 7.50
C LYS A 686 -31.19 17.51 7.81
N ALA A 687 -29.95 17.90 8.11
CA ALA A 687 -29.62 19.31 8.35
C ALA A 687 -29.80 20.15 7.07
N PHE A 688 -29.43 19.61 5.91
CA PHE A 688 -29.65 20.25 4.61
C PHE A 688 -31.14 20.40 4.31
N GLU A 689 -31.94 19.34 4.49
CA GLU A 689 -33.40 19.39 4.31
C GLU A 689 -34.05 20.46 5.19
N ARG A 690 -33.66 20.52 6.46
CA ARG A 690 -34.15 21.54 7.40
C ARG A 690 -33.78 22.95 6.91
N TYR A 691 -32.54 23.17 6.51
CA TYR A 691 -32.10 24.45 5.98
C TYR A 691 -32.95 24.88 4.78
N ILE A 692 -33.11 23.99 3.80
CA ILE A 692 -33.91 24.28 2.60
C ILE A 692 -35.35 24.61 2.99
N SER A 693 -35.96 23.83 3.88
CA SER A 693 -37.35 24.06 4.32
C SER A 693 -37.56 25.37 5.08
N GLU A 694 -36.54 25.87 5.80
CA GLU A 694 -36.58 27.17 6.49
C GLU A 694 -36.42 28.36 5.53
N HIS A 695 -36.02 28.13 4.27
CA HIS A 695 -35.70 29.17 3.30
C HIS A 695 -36.56 29.13 2.01
N VAL A 696 -37.44 28.13 1.88
CA VAL A 696 -38.59 28.10 0.96
C VAL A 696 -39.69 28.97 1.53
#